data_AF-A0A7K7EH08-F1
#
_entry.id   AF-A0A7K7EH08-F1
#
_cell.length_a   1.000
_cell.length_b   1.000
_cell.length_c   1.000
_cell.angle_alpha   90.00
_cell.angle_beta   90.00
_cell.angle_gamma   90.00
#
_symmetry.space_group_name_H-M   'P 1'
#
loop_
_entity.id
_entity.type
_entity.pdbx_description
1 polymer ?
#
loop_
_entity_poly.entity_id
_entity_poly.type
_entity_poly.pdbx_seq_one_letter_code
_entity_poly.pdbx_strand_id
1 'polypeptide(L)'
;RSVYDDQPNAHQKFMEKLDACIRNHDREIEKMCNFHHQGFVDAITELLKVRADAEKLKVQVTDTNRRLQDAGKEVIAQTEEIIRCRVQQRNITTVVEKLQLCLPVLEMYSKLKEQMSVKRYYSALKTMEQLENLYLPRVSQYRFCQIMIENLPKLREEIKEISMSDLKDFLESIRKHSDRIGETAMKQAQQQKTFSTALQKQNNVNYGQNMHLGRNRILESKNELTLKRTFEDEDEHEEEVLTAQDLVDFSPVYRCLHIYSVLGDGEVFENYYRKQRRKQARLVLQPQSSMHETVEGYRRYFSQIVGFFVVEDHILHVTQGLVTRTYTDELWNMALSKIIAVLRTHSSYCSDPDLVLELKNLIVVFADTLQGYGFPVNRLFDLLFEIRDQYNETLLKKWSGLFRDIFEADNYSPIPVANEEEYRIVISKFPFQDPELDKQSFPKKLPMSQSVPQIYMQVKEFIYASLKFSESLHRSSTEIDDMLRKSTNLLLTRTLSSCLQNLIKKPHIGLTELVQIIINTTHLEQACKYLEDFISNITNISQLTVHTARLYGLSTFKDARHAAEGEIYTKLNQKIDEFIQIADYDWTMSESDGRASGYLMDLINFLRSTFQVFTHLPGKVAQTACMSACQHLSMSLMQMLLDSELKQISMGAIQQFNLDVIQCELFASSEPVPGFQGDTLQLAFIDLRQLLDLFMVWDWSTYLADYGQATSKYLRVNPSTALTLLEKMKDSSKKNNIFAQFRKNDRDKQKLIETVVKQLRSLVNGMSQHT
;
A
#
# COMPACT_ATOMS: atom_id res chain seq x y z
N ARG A 1 108.94 -161.89 56.40
CA ARG A 1 110.05 -162.63 55.74
C ARG A 1 111.09 -162.90 56.83
N SER A 2 111.54 -164.16 56.92
CA SER A 2 112.03 -164.91 58.11
C SER A 2 110.89 -165.45 59.00
N VAL A 3 110.67 -166.76 59.16
CA VAL A 3 111.25 -167.97 58.53
C VAL A 3 110.18 -169.08 58.73
N TYR A 4 109.89 -169.83 57.66
CA TYR A 4 109.35 -171.19 57.76
C TYR A 4 110.52 -172.05 58.28
N ASP A 5 110.49 -172.44 59.57
CA ASP A 5 111.23 -173.54 60.22
C ASP A 5 110.73 -173.67 61.69
N ASP A 6 109.51 -174.25 61.80
CA ASP A 6 108.81 -175.03 62.84
C ASP A 6 109.10 -174.87 64.35
N GLN A 7 108.64 -173.74 64.92
CA GLN A 7 108.67 -173.44 66.36
C GLN A 7 107.49 -172.52 66.81
N PRO A 8 107.20 -172.43 68.13
CA PRO A 8 105.93 -171.92 68.66
C PRO A 8 105.75 -170.39 68.46
N ASN A 9 104.50 -169.92 68.32
CA ASN A 9 104.06 -168.51 68.44
C ASN A 9 104.13 -167.56 67.21
N ALA A 10 104.20 -168.04 65.96
CA ALA A 10 104.23 -167.15 64.79
C ALA A 10 102.91 -166.41 64.49
N HIS A 11 101.74 -166.99 64.81
CA HIS A 11 100.44 -166.43 64.42
C HIS A 11 100.01 -165.21 65.26
N GLN A 12 100.42 -165.17 66.54
CA GLN A 12 100.01 -164.13 67.49
C GLN A 12 100.69 -162.77 67.19
N LYS A 13 101.96 -162.79 66.73
CA LYS A 13 102.71 -161.57 66.36
C LYS A 13 102.20 -160.88 65.09
N PHE A 14 101.49 -161.58 64.20
CA PHE A 14 100.90 -160.96 63.01
C PHE A 14 99.63 -160.16 63.38
N MET A 15 98.77 -160.73 64.24
CA MET A 15 97.55 -160.07 64.70
C MET A 15 97.87 -158.78 65.48
N GLU A 16 98.89 -158.79 66.35
CA GLU A 16 99.32 -157.57 67.06
C GLU A 16 99.80 -156.45 66.12
N LYS A 17 100.48 -156.79 65.02
CA LYS A 17 100.90 -155.79 64.02
C LYS A 17 99.73 -155.24 63.20
N LEU A 18 98.71 -156.05 62.93
CA LEU A 18 97.51 -155.60 62.23
C LEU A 18 96.69 -154.62 63.10
N ASP A 19 96.50 -154.95 64.39
CA ASP A 19 95.79 -154.09 65.35
C ASP A 19 96.52 -152.77 65.64
N ALA A 20 97.85 -152.75 65.55
CA ALA A 20 98.61 -151.51 65.65
C ALA A 20 98.41 -150.60 64.42
N CYS A 21 98.25 -151.18 63.23
CA CYS A 21 98.03 -150.42 62.00
C CYS A 21 96.63 -149.76 61.97
N ILE A 22 95.58 -150.51 62.33
CA ILE A 22 94.20 -150.01 62.38
C ILE A 22 94.08 -148.79 63.30
N ARG A 23 94.62 -148.89 64.53
CA ARG A 23 94.59 -147.78 65.49
C ARG A 23 95.35 -146.54 65.02
N ASN A 24 96.34 -146.70 64.16
CA ASN A 24 97.09 -145.56 63.63
C ASN A 24 96.31 -144.83 62.53
N HIS A 25 95.59 -145.56 61.66
CA HIS A 25 94.70 -144.96 60.65
C HIS A 25 93.47 -144.28 61.28
N ASP A 26 92.87 -144.87 62.32
CA ASP A 26 91.75 -144.23 63.03
C ASP A 26 92.16 -142.86 63.62
N ARG A 27 93.38 -142.77 64.17
CA ARG A 27 93.93 -141.49 64.68
C ARG A 27 94.17 -140.46 63.58
N GLU A 28 94.56 -140.86 62.38
CA GLU A 28 94.74 -139.92 61.26
C GLU A 28 93.40 -139.37 60.75
N ILE A 29 92.37 -140.22 60.66
CA ILE A 29 91.01 -139.79 60.27
C ILE A 29 90.44 -138.80 61.29
N GLU A 30 90.59 -139.09 62.59
CA GLU A 30 90.09 -138.24 63.67
C GLU A 30 90.76 -136.85 63.67
N LYS A 31 92.07 -136.78 63.35
CA LYS A 31 92.78 -135.51 63.17
C LYS A 31 92.26 -134.69 61.99
N MET A 32 91.97 -135.34 60.86
CA MET A 32 91.49 -134.64 59.65
C MET A 32 90.07 -134.12 59.80
N CYS A 33 89.18 -134.91 60.40
CA CYS A 33 87.81 -134.48 60.69
C CYS A 33 87.78 -133.31 61.68
N ASN A 34 88.61 -133.32 62.73
CA ASN A 34 88.70 -132.21 63.67
C ASN A 34 89.28 -130.92 63.04
N PHE A 35 90.18 -131.04 62.06
CA PHE A 35 90.77 -129.86 61.41
C PHE A 35 89.77 -129.11 60.51
N HIS A 36 88.85 -129.81 59.83
CA HIS A 36 87.94 -129.21 58.85
C HIS A 36 86.50 -128.95 59.33
N HIS A 37 86.08 -129.46 60.50
CA HIS A 37 84.70 -129.31 60.98
C HIS A 37 84.30 -127.85 61.23
N GLN A 38 85.19 -127.06 61.85
CA GLN A 38 84.86 -125.67 62.23
C GLN A 38 84.66 -124.77 61.00
N GLY A 39 85.52 -124.88 59.99
CA GLY A 39 85.41 -124.04 58.78
C GLY A 39 84.14 -124.32 57.96
N PHE A 40 83.62 -125.55 58.00
CA PHE A 40 82.36 -125.89 57.34
C PHE A 40 81.14 -125.28 58.07
N VAL A 41 81.16 -125.28 59.41
CA VAL A 41 80.11 -124.66 60.23
C VAL A 41 80.07 -123.15 60.02
N ASP A 42 81.22 -122.49 59.97
CA ASP A 42 81.30 -121.04 59.73
C ASP A 42 80.74 -120.66 58.35
N ALA A 43 81.07 -121.43 57.29
CA ALA A 43 80.56 -121.21 55.94
C ALA A 43 79.03 -121.39 55.84
N ILE A 44 78.46 -122.39 56.53
CA ILE A 44 76.99 -122.57 56.60
C ILE A 44 76.34 -121.39 57.32
N THR A 45 76.96 -120.89 58.38
CA THR A 45 76.43 -119.77 59.17
C THR A 45 76.42 -118.47 58.37
N GLU A 46 77.44 -118.21 57.55
CA GLU A 46 77.43 -117.07 56.61
C GLU A 46 76.38 -117.21 55.52
N LEU A 47 76.20 -118.39 54.95
CA LEU A 47 75.19 -118.64 53.91
C LEU A 47 73.76 -118.41 54.45
N LEU A 48 73.52 -118.78 55.71
CA LEU A 48 72.25 -118.49 56.40
C LEU A 48 72.05 -116.99 56.63
N LYS A 49 73.11 -116.22 56.95
CA LYS A 49 73.03 -114.75 57.03
C LYS A 49 72.73 -114.11 55.68
N VAL A 50 73.42 -114.51 54.61
CA VAL A 50 73.17 -113.98 53.25
C VAL A 50 71.74 -114.26 52.80
N ARG A 51 71.20 -115.45 53.12
CA ARG A 51 69.79 -115.77 52.86
C ARG A 51 68.84 -114.82 53.61
N ALA A 52 69.11 -114.53 54.89
CA ALA A 52 68.30 -113.59 55.67
C ALA A 52 68.38 -112.16 55.12
N ASP A 53 69.57 -111.71 54.71
CA ASP A 53 69.77 -110.38 54.12
C ASP A 53 69.13 -110.26 52.74
N ALA A 54 69.17 -111.31 51.91
CA ALA A 54 68.49 -111.36 50.62
C ALA A 54 66.96 -111.28 50.76
N GLU A 55 66.38 -111.96 51.76
CA GLU A 55 64.95 -111.87 52.06
C GLU A 55 64.58 -110.45 52.53
N LYS A 56 65.43 -109.83 53.36
CA LYS A 56 65.25 -108.45 53.82
C LYS A 56 65.32 -107.45 52.66
N LEU A 57 66.28 -107.61 51.74
CA LEU A 57 66.40 -106.79 50.55
C LEU A 57 65.18 -106.94 49.63
N LYS A 58 64.69 -108.18 49.43
CA LYS A 58 63.48 -108.45 48.65
C LYS A 58 62.26 -107.73 49.23
N VAL A 59 62.09 -107.75 50.55
CA VAL A 59 61.02 -106.98 51.24
C VAL A 59 61.20 -105.48 51.03
N GLN A 60 62.42 -104.95 51.16
CA GLN A 60 62.68 -103.52 50.93
C GLN A 60 62.43 -103.09 49.47
N VAL A 61 62.82 -103.90 48.49
CA VAL A 61 62.59 -103.60 47.06
C VAL A 61 61.10 -103.64 46.73
N THR A 62 60.36 -104.62 47.26
CA THR A 62 58.91 -104.70 47.04
C THR A 62 58.14 -103.58 47.74
N ASP A 63 58.52 -103.21 48.96
CA ASP A 63 57.96 -102.04 49.66
C ASP A 63 58.29 -100.73 48.91
N THR A 64 59.52 -100.55 48.45
CA THR A 64 59.92 -99.37 47.66
C THR A 64 59.16 -99.29 46.34
N ASN A 65 59.02 -100.40 45.62
CA ASN A 65 58.24 -100.46 44.38
C ASN A 65 56.76 -100.14 44.62
N ARG A 66 56.18 -100.65 45.73
CA ARG A 66 54.80 -100.33 46.12
C ARG A 66 54.64 -98.84 46.42
N ARG A 67 55.53 -98.26 47.23
CA ARG A 67 55.52 -96.81 47.53
C ARG A 67 55.69 -95.96 46.28
N LEU A 68 56.54 -96.37 45.34
CA LEU A 68 56.72 -95.68 44.06
C LEU A 68 55.47 -95.74 43.19
N GLN A 69 54.80 -96.89 43.12
CA GLN A 69 53.54 -97.04 42.38
C GLN A 69 52.41 -96.22 43.00
N ASP A 70 52.29 -96.22 44.33
CA ASP A 70 51.26 -95.47 45.04
C ASP A 70 51.49 -93.95 44.88
N ALA A 71 52.74 -93.47 45.02
CA ALA A 71 53.10 -92.08 44.72
C ALA A 71 52.89 -91.74 43.23
N GLY A 72 53.21 -92.66 42.31
CA GLY A 72 52.99 -92.48 40.87
C GLY A 72 51.51 -92.34 40.51
N LYS A 73 50.62 -93.13 41.14
CA LYS A 73 49.16 -93.01 40.96
C LYS A 73 48.65 -91.66 41.47
N GLU A 74 49.12 -91.21 42.62
CA GLU A 74 48.76 -89.89 43.16
C GLU A 74 49.20 -88.76 42.22
N VAL A 75 50.43 -88.83 41.69
CA VAL A 75 50.94 -87.85 40.72
C VAL A 75 50.13 -87.86 39.42
N ILE A 76 49.75 -89.03 38.90
CA ILE A 76 48.90 -89.14 37.70
C ILE A 76 47.52 -88.51 37.97
N ALA A 77 46.89 -88.82 39.10
CA ALA A 77 45.60 -88.25 39.47
C ALA A 77 45.67 -86.70 39.57
N GLN A 78 46.70 -86.17 40.24
CA GLN A 78 46.91 -84.71 40.29
C GLN A 78 47.21 -84.11 38.91
N THR A 79 47.92 -84.83 38.04
CA THR A 79 48.20 -84.36 36.67
C THR A 79 46.93 -84.30 35.83
N GLU A 80 46.04 -85.29 35.93
CA GLU A 80 44.73 -85.28 35.27
C GLU A 80 43.85 -84.13 35.77
N GLU A 81 43.85 -83.86 37.08
CA GLU A 81 43.18 -82.69 37.66
C GLU A 81 43.76 -81.37 37.11
N ILE A 82 45.09 -81.24 37.04
CA ILE A 82 45.75 -80.06 36.46
C ILE A 82 45.37 -79.88 34.99
N ILE A 83 45.31 -80.96 34.19
CA ILE A 83 44.89 -80.89 32.79
C ILE A 83 43.44 -80.39 32.70
N ARG A 84 42.54 -80.93 33.54
CA ARG A 84 41.13 -80.49 33.59
C ARG A 84 41.03 -79.01 33.96
N CYS A 85 41.78 -78.57 34.98
CA CYS A 85 41.85 -77.16 35.37
C CYS A 85 42.41 -76.27 34.25
N ARG A 86 43.44 -76.71 33.50
CA ARG A 86 43.98 -75.96 32.36
C ARG A 86 42.97 -75.83 31.22
N VAL A 87 42.19 -76.88 30.92
CA VAL A 87 41.12 -76.78 29.90
C VAL A 87 40.04 -75.82 30.34
N GLN A 88 39.63 -75.86 31.61
CA GLN A 88 38.69 -74.89 32.18
C GLN A 88 39.25 -73.47 32.12
N GLN A 89 40.51 -73.27 32.52
CA GLN A 89 41.18 -71.98 32.43
C GLN A 89 41.22 -71.46 30.99
N ARG A 90 41.57 -72.30 30.01
CA ARG A 90 41.57 -71.93 28.59
C ARG A 90 40.18 -71.51 28.14
N ASN A 91 39.15 -72.29 28.47
CA ASN A 91 37.77 -71.96 28.13
C ASN A 91 37.33 -70.64 28.78
N ILE A 92 37.67 -70.40 30.04
CA ILE A 92 37.42 -69.15 30.74
C ILE A 92 38.12 -67.99 30.03
N THR A 93 39.41 -68.13 29.70
CA THR A 93 40.17 -67.10 28.98
C THR A 93 39.54 -66.78 27.63
N THR A 94 39.16 -67.80 26.84
CA THR A 94 38.48 -67.60 25.55
C THR A 94 37.13 -66.89 25.74
N VAL A 95 36.36 -67.24 26.76
CA VAL A 95 35.09 -66.55 27.06
C VAL A 95 35.33 -65.10 27.46
N VAL A 96 36.34 -64.83 28.29
CA VAL A 96 36.73 -63.47 28.69
C VAL A 96 37.13 -62.63 27.47
N GLU A 97 37.95 -63.17 26.57
CA GLU A 97 38.34 -62.50 25.32
C GLU A 97 37.12 -62.17 24.45
N LYS A 98 36.18 -63.11 24.30
CA LYS A 98 34.95 -62.87 23.52
C LYS A 98 34.02 -61.84 24.18
N LEU A 99 33.90 -61.85 25.51
CA LEU A 99 33.13 -60.85 26.25
C LEU A 99 33.77 -59.46 26.19
N GLN A 100 35.10 -59.37 26.26
CA GLN A 100 35.85 -58.13 26.10
C GLN A 100 35.63 -57.49 24.72
N LEU A 101 35.47 -58.29 23.66
CA LEU A 101 35.11 -57.78 22.32
C LEU A 101 33.67 -57.25 22.26
N CYS A 102 32.74 -57.81 23.04
CA CYS A 102 31.33 -57.40 23.05
C CYS A 102 31.06 -56.18 23.94
N LEU A 103 31.86 -55.95 24.97
CA LEU A 103 31.64 -54.90 25.98
C LEU A 103 31.60 -53.48 25.38
N PRO A 104 32.52 -53.07 24.48
CA PRO A 104 32.45 -51.76 23.82
C PRO A 104 31.18 -51.59 22.98
N VAL A 105 30.65 -52.66 22.37
CA VAL A 105 29.40 -52.60 21.59
C VAL A 105 28.22 -52.27 22.51
N LEU A 106 28.15 -52.93 23.67
CA LEU A 106 27.08 -52.72 24.65
C LEU A 106 27.17 -51.34 25.31
N GLU A 107 28.38 -50.88 25.65
CA GLU A 107 28.61 -49.55 26.20
C GLU A 107 28.22 -48.45 25.22
N MET A 108 28.63 -48.58 23.95
CA MET A 108 28.29 -47.61 22.90
C MET A 108 26.81 -47.61 22.58
N TYR A 109 26.15 -48.78 22.59
CA TYR A 109 24.69 -48.86 22.41
C TYR A 109 23.92 -48.28 23.62
N SER A 110 24.43 -48.46 24.84
CA SER A 110 23.88 -47.83 26.05
C SER A 110 23.99 -46.31 25.97
N LYS A 111 25.18 -45.81 25.60
CA LYS A 111 25.45 -44.38 25.37
C LYS A 111 24.55 -43.79 24.27
N LEU A 112 24.30 -44.55 23.20
CA LEU A 112 23.36 -44.16 22.14
C LEU A 112 21.94 -43.98 22.71
N LYS A 113 21.43 -44.93 23.48
CA LYS A 113 20.11 -44.83 24.12
C LYS A 113 20.01 -43.67 25.11
N GLU A 114 21.07 -43.43 25.89
CA GLU A 114 21.14 -42.30 26.81
C GLU A 114 21.11 -40.96 26.03
N GLN A 115 21.91 -40.83 24.98
CA GLN A 115 21.91 -39.64 24.13
C GLN A 115 20.56 -39.39 23.45
N MET A 116 19.86 -40.44 23.04
CA MET A 116 18.48 -40.36 22.54
C MET A 116 17.52 -39.85 23.62
N SER A 117 17.62 -40.34 24.86
CA SER A 117 16.77 -39.90 25.98
C SER A 117 17.00 -38.44 26.39
N VAL A 118 18.25 -37.95 26.28
CA VAL A 118 18.65 -36.56 26.61
C VAL A 118 18.45 -35.61 25.42
N LYS A 119 17.79 -36.05 24.34
CA LYS A 119 17.54 -35.28 23.10
C LYS A 119 18.81 -34.76 22.39
N ARG A 120 19.96 -35.42 22.59
CA ARG A 120 21.23 -35.10 21.91
C ARG A 120 21.35 -35.88 20.60
N TYR A 121 20.44 -35.63 19.67
CA TYR A 121 20.27 -36.40 18.45
C TYR A 121 21.50 -36.43 17.53
N TYR A 122 22.27 -35.34 17.47
CA TYR A 122 23.52 -35.32 16.70
C TYR A 122 24.59 -36.24 17.29
N SER A 123 24.81 -36.16 18.61
CA SER A 123 25.75 -37.04 19.29
C SER A 123 25.32 -38.50 19.18
N ALA A 124 24.01 -38.77 19.19
CA ALA A 124 23.43 -40.08 18.93
C ALA A 124 23.74 -40.58 17.51
N LEU A 125 23.54 -39.74 16.47
CA LEU A 125 23.87 -40.10 15.08
C LEU A 125 25.35 -40.45 14.90
N LYS A 126 26.26 -39.66 15.47
CA LYS A 126 27.71 -39.94 15.41
C LYS A 126 28.09 -41.22 16.17
N THR A 127 27.50 -41.45 17.34
CA THR A 127 27.73 -42.68 18.12
C THR A 127 27.19 -43.91 17.38
N MET A 128 26.06 -43.77 16.68
CA MET A 128 25.48 -44.81 15.84
C MET A 128 26.33 -45.12 14.60
N GLU A 129 26.86 -44.12 13.92
CA GLU A 129 27.77 -44.30 12.78
C GLU A 129 29.06 -45.03 13.22
N GLN A 130 29.62 -44.66 14.37
CA GLN A 130 30.76 -45.36 14.96
C GLN A 130 30.42 -46.82 15.32
N LEU A 131 29.22 -47.06 15.87
CA LEU A 131 28.75 -48.40 16.22
C LEU A 131 28.62 -49.29 14.96
N GLU A 132 28.07 -48.74 13.87
CA GLU A 132 27.85 -49.45 12.60
C GLU A 132 29.14 -49.71 11.83
N ASN A 133 30.05 -48.73 11.74
CA ASN A 133 31.24 -48.83 10.90
C ASN A 133 32.44 -49.49 11.60
N LEU A 134 32.59 -49.34 12.92
CA LEU A 134 33.80 -49.80 13.63
C LEU A 134 33.57 -51.04 14.50
N TYR A 135 32.43 -51.13 15.18
CA TYR A 135 32.22 -52.12 16.25
C TYR A 135 31.34 -53.30 15.83
N LEU A 136 30.22 -53.07 15.15
CA LEU A 136 29.30 -54.12 14.70
C LEU A 136 29.91 -55.13 13.68
N PRO A 137 30.79 -54.73 12.74
CA PRO A 137 31.40 -55.67 11.81
C PRO A 137 32.28 -56.72 12.52
N ARG A 138 32.83 -56.39 13.70
CA ARG A 138 33.71 -57.28 14.49
C ARG A 138 32.94 -58.34 15.28
N VAL A 139 31.63 -58.15 15.50
CA VAL A 139 30.80 -58.93 16.45
C VAL A 139 29.48 -59.40 15.80
N SER A 140 29.39 -59.34 14.46
CA SER A 140 28.19 -59.64 13.66
C SER A 140 27.64 -61.07 13.79
N GLN A 141 28.43 -61.99 14.33
CA GLN A 141 28.07 -63.41 14.52
C GLN A 141 27.07 -63.63 15.66
N TYR A 142 26.88 -62.67 16.57
CA TYR A 142 26.01 -62.81 17.73
C TYR A 142 24.59 -62.31 17.45
N ARG A 143 23.57 -63.06 17.92
CA ARG A 143 22.15 -62.74 17.73
C ARG A 143 21.74 -61.37 18.27
N PHE A 144 22.32 -60.92 19.38
CA PHE A 144 22.00 -59.59 19.93
C PHE A 144 22.51 -58.46 19.04
N CYS A 145 23.64 -58.63 18.34
CA CYS A 145 24.14 -57.66 17.37
C CYS A 145 23.25 -57.55 16.13
N GLN A 146 22.66 -58.66 15.68
CA GLN A 146 21.68 -58.66 14.58
C GLN A 146 20.43 -57.84 14.95
N ILE A 147 19.91 -58.03 16.16
CA ILE A 147 18.78 -57.22 16.68
C ILE A 147 19.16 -55.73 16.77
N MET A 148 20.41 -55.42 17.15
CA MET A 148 20.88 -54.02 17.15
C MET A 148 20.92 -53.44 15.73
N ILE A 149 21.48 -54.17 14.76
CA ILE A 149 21.55 -53.77 13.34
C ILE A 149 20.15 -53.52 12.77
N GLU A 150 19.17 -54.39 13.04
CA GLU A 150 17.78 -54.20 12.59
C GLU A 150 17.10 -52.98 13.23
N ASN A 151 17.53 -52.56 14.42
CA ASN A 151 16.97 -51.41 15.12
C ASN A 151 17.66 -50.08 14.78
N LEU A 152 18.89 -50.07 14.25
CA LEU A 152 19.59 -48.83 13.88
C LEU A 152 18.82 -48.00 12.84
N PRO A 153 18.29 -48.58 11.73
CA PRO A 153 17.47 -47.83 10.78
C PRO A 153 16.20 -47.25 11.41
N LYS A 154 15.58 -47.98 12.34
CA LYS A 154 14.37 -47.49 13.05
C LYS A 154 14.69 -46.29 13.94
N LEU A 155 15.83 -46.33 14.64
CA LEU A 155 16.31 -45.20 15.44
C LEU A 155 16.68 -43.99 14.56
N ARG A 156 17.24 -44.21 13.37
CA ARG A 156 17.48 -43.13 12.38
C ARG A 156 16.18 -42.44 11.98
N GLU A 157 15.14 -43.21 11.66
CA GLU A 157 13.84 -42.65 11.30
C GLU A 157 13.14 -41.99 12.49
N GLU A 158 13.29 -42.52 13.71
CA GLU A 158 12.79 -41.87 14.92
C GLU A 158 13.43 -40.48 15.13
N ILE A 159 14.75 -40.35 14.90
CA ILE A 159 15.44 -39.05 14.96
C ILE A 159 14.94 -38.08 13.87
N LYS A 160 14.66 -38.58 12.66
CA LYS A 160 14.09 -37.78 11.57
C LYS A 160 12.68 -37.29 11.93
N GLU A 161 11.82 -38.17 12.43
CA GLU A 161 10.44 -37.80 12.80
C GLU A 161 10.40 -36.79 13.95
N ILE A 162 11.24 -36.96 14.98
CA ILE A 162 11.31 -36.00 16.09
C ILE A 162 11.82 -34.63 15.60
N SER A 163 12.88 -34.61 14.79
CA SER A 163 13.41 -33.33 14.27
C SER A 163 12.40 -32.62 13.36
N MET A 164 11.63 -33.36 12.56
CA MET A 164 10.53 -32.82 11.76
C MET A 164 9.34 -32.36 12.60
N SER A 165 9.07 -32.99 13.75
CA SER A 165 8.04 -32.52 14.69
C SER A 165 8.44 -31.17 15.29
N ASP A 166 9.67 -31.05 15.80
CA ASP A 166 10.20 -29.79 16.35
C ASP A 166 10.16 -28.66 15.30
N LEU A 167 10.44 -28.97 14.03
CA LEU A 167 10.29 -28.03 12.92
C LEU A 167 8.83 -27.59 12.69
N LYS A 168 7.87 -28.52 12.75
CA LYS A 168 6.45 -28.19 12.58
C LYS A 168 5.96 -27.25 13.69
N ASP A 169 6.37 -27.52 14.93
CA ASP A 169 6.06 -26.66 16.08
C ASP A 169 6.67 -25.27 15.92
N PHE A 170 7.91 -25.20 15.42
CA PHE A 170 8.57 -23.95 15.06
C PHE A 170 7.81 -23.18 13.96
N LEU A 171 7.39 -23.85 12.89
CA LEU A 171 6.63 -23.22 11.79
C LEU A 171 5.30 -22.65 12.26
N GLU A 172 4.65 -23.27 13.25
CA GLU A 172 3.43 -22.76 13.88
C GLU A 172 3.73 -21.60 14.85
N SER A 173 4.84 -21.69 15.60
CA SER A 173 5.26 -20.63 16.51
C SER A 173 5.59 -19.33 15.79
N ILE A 174 6.36 -19.37 14.68
CA ILE A 174 6.66 -18.15 13.90
C ILE A 174 5.40 -17.47 13.44
N ARG A 175 4.37 -18.23 13.04
CA ARG A 175 3.12 -17.65 12.55
C ARG A 175 2.46 -16.74 13.59
N LYS A 176 2.60 -17.06 14.89
CA LYS A 176 2.07 -16.26 15.99
C LYS A 176 2.91 -15.01 16.29
N HIS A 177 4.22 -15.10 16.06
CA HIS A 177 5.16 -14.01 16.38
C HIS A 177 5.42 -13.08 15.19
N SER A 178 5.07 -13.48 13.97
CA SER A 178 5.30 -12.72 12.72
C SER A 178 4.72 -11.31 12.79
N ASP A 179 3.49 -11.13 13.30
CA ASP A 179 2.84 -9.83 13.44
C ASP A 179 3.71 -8.87 14.28
N ARG A 180 4.20 -9.35 15.43
CA ARG A 180 5.01 -8.56 16.37
C ARG A 180 6.39 -8.24 15.81
N ILE A 181 7.04 -9.21 15.15
CA ILE A 181 8.35 -9.02 14.49
C ILE A 181 8.25 -7.95 13.40
N GLY A 182 7.19 -8.00 12.59
CA GLY A 182 7.00 -7.01 11.55
C GLY A 182 6.68 -5.62 12.10
N GLU A 183 5.89 -5.54 13.17
CA GLU A 183 5.57 -4.27 13.82
C GLU A 183 6.83 -3.60 14.40
N THR A 184 7.69 -4.36 15.11
CA THR A 184 8.95 -3.82 15.64
C THR A 184 9.90 -3.39 14.52
N ALA A 185 10.02 -4.19 13.45
CA ALA A 185 10.85 -3.85 12.30
C ALA A 185 10.37 -2.56 11.59
N MET A 186 9.05 -2.40 11.40
CA MET A 186 8.47 -1.20 10.80
C MET A 186 8.65 0.04 11.68
N LYS A 187 8.46 -0.09 13.01
CA LYS A 187 8.72 1.00 13.97
C LYS A 187 10.18 1.44 13.95
N GLN A 188 11.11 0.48 13.91
CA GLN A 188 12.54 0.75 13.86
C GLN A 188 12.93 1.50 12.57
N ALA A 189 12.44 1.05 11.42
CA ALA A 189 12.70 1.71 10.14
C ALA A 189 12.18 3.16 10.14
N GLN A 190 11.00 3.40 10.74
CA GLN A 190 10.42 4.73 10.87
C GLN A 190 11.26 5.65 11.78
N GLN A 191 11.74 5.15 12.93
CA GLN A 191 12.61 5.90 13.85
C GLN A 191 13.95 6.26 13.21
N GLN A 192 14.59 5.31 12.50
CA GLN A 192 15.85 5.57 11.78
C GLN A 192 15.71 6.63 10.68
N LYS A 193 14.57 6.66 9.97
CA LYS A 193 14.29 7.69 8.95
C LYS A 193 14.03 9.06 9.57
N THR A 194 13.31 9.10 10.69
CA THR A 194 13.04 10.36 11.42
C THR A 194 14.34 10.97 11.95
N PHE A 195 15.22 10.13 12.50
CA PHE A 195 16.54 10.52 12.98
C PHE A 195 17.47 10.98 11.84
N SER A 196 17.55 10.24 10.72
CA SER A 196 18.37 10.64 9.57
C SER A 196 17.87 11.91 8.87
N THR A 197 16.55 12.10 8.79
CA THR A 197 15.95 13.34 8.25
C THR A 197 16.21 14.54 9.16
N ALA A 198 16.18 14.35 10.49
CA ALA A 198 16.54 15.40 11.45
C ALA A 198 18.02 15.81 11.34
N LEU A 199 18.92 14.84 11.17
CA LEU A 199 20.35 15.09 10.93
C LEU A 199 20.62 15.82 9.60
N GLN A 200 19.90 15.48 8.53
CA GLN A 200 20.01 16.19 7.24
C GLN A 200 19.49 17.63 7.33
N LYS A 201 18.41 17.88 8.09
CA LYS A 201 17.92 19.24 8.34
C LYS A 201 18.91 20.07 9.16
N GLN A 202 19.60 19.49 10.14
CA GLN A 202 20.67 20.19 10.88
C GLN A 202 21.89 20.51 10.01
N ASN A 203 22.30 19.61 9.12
CA ASN A 203 23.45 19.85 8.24
C ASN A 203 23.19 20.93 7.17
N ASN A 204 21.94 21.12 6.72
CA ASN A 204 21.59 22.18 5.77
C ASN A 204 21.52 23.59 6.39
N VAL A 205 21.43 23.73 7.71
CA VAL A 205 21.45 25.04 8.40
C VAL A 205 22.88 25.58 8.53
N ASN A 206 23.90 24.72 8.54
CA ASN A 206 25.31 25.12 8.73
C ASN A 206 26.05 25.61 7.48
N TYR A 207 25.42 25.62 6.30
CA TYR A 207 26.05 26.16 5.07
C TYR A 207 25.58 27.58 4.68
N GLY A 208 24.68 28.20 5.44
CA GLY A 208 24.16 29.55 5.16
C GLY A 208 24.88 30.72 5.85
N GLN A 209 25.84 30.46 6.73
CA GLN A 209 26.36 31.48 7.63
C GLN A 209 27.89 31.44 7.71
N ASN A 210 28.57 31.81 6.62
CA ASN A 210 29.96 32.28 6.65
C ASN A 210 30.32 32.99 5.33
N MET A 211 29.97 34.27 5.23
CA MET A 211 30.69 35.19 4.36
C MET A 211 31.19 36.39 5.19
N HIS A 212 32.49 36.67 5.03
CA HIS A 212 33.28 37.80 5.55
C HIS A 212 34.00 37.61 6.91
N LEU A 213 35.26 37.15 6.88
CA LEU A 213 36.45 37.98 7.08
C LEU A 213 37.73 37.17 6.80
N GLY A 214 38.73 37.80 6.17
CA GLY A 214 39.85 37.09 5.56
C GLY A 214 41.12 36.89 6.39
N ARG A 215 41.97 36.03 5.80
CA ARG A 215 43.44 36.09 5.66
C ARG A 215 44.30 35.15 6.54
N ASN A 216 44.89 34.19 5.81
CA ASN A 216 46.15 33.45 6.00
C ASN A 216 46.31 32.50 7.20
N ARG A 217 46.31 31.19 6.90
CA ARG A 217 47.54 30.36 6.92
C ARG A 217 47.29 28.97 6.29
N ILE A 218 48.22 28.58 5.44
CA ILE A 218 48.37 27.26 4.82
C ILE A 218 48.76 26.25 5.91
N LEU A 219 48.08 25.10 5.98
CA LEU A 219 48.68 23.82 6.36
C LEU A 219 47.79 22.65 5.90
N GLU A 220 48.36 21.80 5.05
CA GLU A 220 47.87 20.46 4.73
C GLU A 220 47.93 19.56 5.98
N SER A 221 46.93 18.68 6.19
CA SER A 221 47.17 17.28 6.55
C SER A 221 45.87 16.50 6.70
N LYS A 222 45.86 15.33 6.08
CA LYS A 222 45.06 14.15 6.43
C LYS A 222 45.08 13.89 7.95
N ASN A 223 43.95 13.46 8.52
CA ASN A 223 43.84 12.14 9.15
C ASN A 223 42.46 11.91 9.77
N GLU A 224 42.01 10.66 9.58
CA GLU A 224 40.98 9.96 10.33
C GLU A 224 41.14 10.15 11.84
N LEU A 225 40.10 10.67 12.52
CA LEU A 225 39.94 10.50 13.96
C LEU A 225 38.44 10.40 14.31
N THR A 226 38.00 9.15 14.42
CA THR A 226 37.15 8.60 15.49
C THR A 226 36.45 9.64 16.38
N LEU A 227 35.19 9.96 16.07
CA LEU A 227 34.37 10.78 16.97
C LEU A 227 33.74 9.89 18.04
N LYS A 228 34.32 9.96 19.24
CA LYS A 228 33.78 9.39 20.48
C LYS A 228 32.42 10.02 20.80
N ARG A 229 31.46 9.15 21.11
CA ARG A 229 30.17 9.46 21.74
C ARG A 229 30.41 10.03 23.15
N THR A 230 29.92 11.23 23.40
CA THR A 230 29.64 11.76 24.75
C THR A 230 28.52 12.77 24.61
N PHE A 231 27.30 12.38 24.96
CA PHE A 231 26.29 13.23 25.59
C PHE A 231 25.42 12.32 26.45
N GLU A 232 25.47 12.58 27.76
CA GLU A 232 24.65 11.98 28.80
C GLU A 232 23.31 12.75 28.88
N ASP A 233 22.27 11.98 29.24
CA ASP A 233 21.00 12.35 29.86
C ASP A 233 19.96 13.14 29.06
N GLU A 234 19.04 12.41 28.41
CA GLU A 234 17.59 12.53 28.65
C GLU A 234 16.96 11.12 28.63
N ASP A 235 16.49 10.67 29.80
CA ASP A 235 15.69 9.46 30.01
C ASP A 235 14.31 9.61 29.36
N GLU A 236 14.10 8.97 28.20
CA GLU A 236 12.78 8.49 27.76
C GLU A 236 12.94 7.08 27.16
N HIS A 237 12.68 6.07 28.00
CA HIS A 237 12.42 4.67 27.62
C HIS A 237 13.08 4.18 26.32
N GLU A 238 14.36 3.80 26.36
CA GLU A 238 14.90 2.83 25.40
C GLU A 238 14.16 1.50 25.61
N GLU A 239 13.02 1.31 24.95
CA GLU A 239 12.44 -0.02 24.75
C GLU A 239 13.53 -0.86 24.09
N GLU A 240 14.11 -1.82 24.82
CA GLU A 240 15.09 -2.78 24.30
C GLU A 240 14.60 -3.30 22.95
N VAL A 241 15.35 -3.00 21.89
CA VAL A 241 14.98 -3.29 20.50
C VAL A 241 15.00 -4.81 20.31
N LEU A 242 13.85 -5.44 20.51
CA LEU A 242 13.64 -6.87 20.32
C LEU A 242 13.90 -7.24 18.84
N THR A 243 14.99 -7.96 18.59
CA THR A 243 15.31 -8.48 17.26
C THR A 243 14.54 -9.78 16.98
N ALA A 244 14.47 -10.20 15.72
CA ALA A 244 13.83 -11.48 15.36
C ALA A 244 14.44 -12.69 16.10
N GLN A 245 15.71 -12.59 16.53
CA GLN A 245 16.42 -13.62 17.30
C GLN A 245 15.98 -13.67 18.77
N ASP A 246 15.53 -12.54 19.33
CA ASP A 246 15.05 -12.44 20.71
C ASP A 246 13.60 -12.95 20.85
N LEU A 247 12.86 -12.97 19.75
CA LEU A 247 11.44 -13.34 19.70
C LEU A 247 11.20 -14.79 19.26
N VAL A 248 12.16 -15.44 18.60
CA VAL A 248 11.98 -16.77 18.00
C VAL A 248 13.24 -17.63 18.18
N ASP A 249 13.07 -18.86 18.69
CA ASP A 249 14.15 -19.86 18.73
C ASP A 249 14.30 -20.56 17.37
N PHE A 250 15.37 -20.25 16.64
CA PHE A 250 15.70 -20.88 15.35
C PHE A 250 16.41 -22.24 15.47
N SER A 251 16.74 -22.69 16.69
CA SER A 251 17.41 -23.97 16.93
C SER A 251 16.76 -25.17 16.22
N PRO A 252 15.41 -25.31 16.17
CA PRO A 252 14.77 -26.42 15.47
C PRO A 252 15.12 -26.49 13.98
N VAL A 253 15.21 -25.34 13.29
CA VAL A 253 15.58 -25.29 11.86
C VAL A 253 17.02 -25.74 11.67
N TYR A 254 17.94 -25.22 12.47
CA TYR A 254 19.35 -25.56 12.34
C TYR A 254 19.62 -27.03 12.67
N ARG A 255 18.98 -27.56 13.73
CA ARG A 255 19.08 -28.98 14.10
C ARG A 255 18.54 -29.87 12.98
N CYS A 256 17.36 -29.55 12.44
CA CYS A 256 16.76 -30.35 11.38
C CYS A 256 17.59 -30.29 10.09
N LEU A 257 18.06 -29.10 9.68
CA LEU A 257 18.96 -28.92 8.54
C LEU A 257 20.24 -29.75 8.70
N HIS A 258 20.86 -29.71 9.88
CA HIS A 258 22.10 -30.43 10.15
C HIS A 258 21.88 -31.96 10.18
N ILE A 259 20.81 -32.44 10.81
CA ILE A 259 20.47 -33.88 10.85
C ILE A 259 20.25 -34.42 9.43
N TYR A 260 19.44 -33.74 8.62
CA TYR A 260 19.17 -34.18 7.24
C TYR A 260 20.41 -34.09 6.34
N SER A 261 21.29 -33.12 6.56
CA SER A 261 22.58 -33.04 5.87
C SER A 261 23.49 -34.23 6.20
N VAL A 262 23.61 -34.61 7.48
CA VAL A 262 24.42 -35.77 7.92
C VAL A 262 23.86 -37.09 7.38
N LEU A 263 22.54 -37.18 7.20
CA LEU A 263 21.87 -38.38 6.67
C LEU A 263 21.88 -38.46 5.14
N GLY A 264 22.39 -37.45 4.43
CA GLY A 264 22.42 -37.39 2.97
C GLY A 264 21.09 -36.96 2.31
N ASP A 265 20.07 -36.61 3.11
CA ASP A 265 18.72 -36.25 2.66
C ASP A 265 18.47 -34.73 2.68
N GLY A 266 19.54 -33.91 2.58
CA GLY A 266 19.45 -32.45 2.67
C GLY A 266 18.47 -31.81 1.68
N GLU A 267 18.46 -32.28 0.43
CA GLU A 267 17.55 -31.78 -0.62
C GLU A 267 16.07 -32.05 -0.29
N VAL A 268 15.76 -33.15 0.39
CA VAL A 268 14.39 -33.50 0.79
C VAL A 268 13.88 -32.50 1.82
N PHE A 269 14.72 -32.17 2.80
CA PHE A 269 14.41 -31.16 3.82
C PHE A 269 14.27 -29.77 3.22
N GLU A 270 15.19 -29.37 2.33
CA GLU A 270 15.14 -28.09 1.63
C GLU A 270 13.82 -27.92 0.86
N ASN A 271 13.45 -28.94 0.08
CA ASN A 271 12.19 -28.95 -0.66
C ASN A 271 10.97 -28.90 0.26
N TYR A 272 10.98 -29.64 1.38
CA TYR A 272 9.91 -29.61 2.36
C TYR A 272 9.75 -28.21 2.98
N TYR A 273 10.85 -27.64 3.49
CA TYR A 273 10.88 -26.34 4.13
C TYR A 273 10.36 -25.26 3.17
N ARG A 274 10.93 -25.17 1.96
CA ARG A 274 10.52 -24.20 0.93
C ARG A 274 9.06 -24.35 0.52
N LYS A 275 8.55 -25.59 0.45
CA LYS A 275 7.14 -25.86 0.14
C LYS A 275 6.20 -25.40 1.25
N GLN A 276 6.56 -25.60 2.52
CA GLN A 276 5.74 -25.14 3.65
C GLN A 276 5.78 -23.61 3.77
N ARG A 277 6.96 -22.98 3.67
CA ARG A 277 7.08 -21.52 3.70
C ARG A 277 6.34 -20.84 2.55
N ARG A 278 6.35 -21.41 1.34
CA ARG A 278 5.50 -20.95 0.22
C ARG A 278 4.00 -21.01 0.54
N LYS A 279 3.53 -22.01 1.28
CA LYS A 279 2.12 -22.08 1.72
C LYS A 279 1.81 -21.02 2.77
N GLN A 280 2.70 -20.83 3.75
CA GLN A 280 2.55 -19.80 4.77
C GLN A 280 2.56 -18.38 4.19
N ALA A 281 3.46 -18.10 3.23
CA ALA A 281 3.46 -16.84 2.50
C ALA A 281 2.10 -16.57 1.84
N ARG A 282 1.49 -17.58 1.20
CA ARG A 282 0.17 -17.42 0.57
C ARG A 282 -0.94 -17.11 1.57
N LEU A 283 -0.85 -17.58 2.81
CA LEU A 283 -1.82 -17.30 3.88
C LEU A 283 -1.65 -15.89 4.43
N VAL A 284 -0.40 -15.47 4.66
CA VAL A 284 -0.06 -14.11 5.13
C VAL A 284 -0.50 -13.03 4.14
N LEU A 285 -0.47 -13.35 2.84
CA LEU A 285 -0.89 -12.43 1.78
C LEU A 285 -2.42 -12.34 1.58
N GLN A 286 -3.22 -13.09 2.34
CA GLN A 286 -4.68 -13.00 2.24
C GLN A 286 -5.18 -11.82 3.10
N PRO A 287 -5.87 -10.83 2.51
CA PRO A 287 -6.40 -9.70 3.27
C PRO A 287 -7.52 -10.15 4.21
N GLN A 288 -7.60 -9.52 5.39
CA GLN A 288 -8.74 -9.68 6.29
C GLN A 288 -9.96 -8.93 5.75
N SER A 289 -11.17 -9.44 6.01
CA SER A 289 -12.43 -8.94 5.42
C SER A 289 -12.68 -7.44 5.65
N SER A 290 -12.26 -6.90 6.79
CA SER A 290 -12.44 -5.48 7.18
C SER A 290 -11.17 -4.63 7.04
N MET A 291 -10.15 -5.11 6.32
CA MET A 291 -8.85 -4.41 6.22
C MET A 291 -8.97 -2.98 5.68
N HIS A 292 -9.92 -2.72 4.77
CA HIS A 292 -10.08 -1.43 4.10
C HIS A 292 -10.87 -0.39 4.89
N GLU A 293 -11.46 -0.77 6.03
CA GLU A 293 -12.28 0.13 6.84
C GLU A 293 -11.44 0.91 7.86
N THR A 294 -10.29 0.36 8.27
CA THR A 294 -9.47 0.91 9.36
C THR A 294 -7.98 0.88 9.04
N VAL A 295 -7.28 1.89 9.55
CA VAL A 295 -5.82 2.01 9.48
C VAL A 295 -5.13 0.80 10.12
N GLU A 296 -5.67 0.33 11.24
CA GLU A 296 -5.14 -0.81 11.97
C GLU A 296 -5.21 -2.11 11.16
N GLY A 297 -6.26 -2.27 10.34
CA GLY A 297 -6.35 -3.37 9.37
C GLY A 297 -5.16 -3.40 8.40
N TYR A 298 -4.82 -2.26 7.81
CA TYR A 298 -3.65 -2.13 6.93
C TYR A 298 -2.33 -2.33 7.69
N ARG A 299 -2.18 -1.75 8.88
CA ARG A 299 -0.97 -1.91 9.71
C ARG A 299 -0.71 -3.38 10.02
N ARG A 300 -1.72 -4.12 10.44
CA ARG A 300 -1.60 -5.55 10.74
C ARG A 300 -1.24 -6.37 9.51
N TYR A 301 -1.85 -6.07 8.36
CA TYR A 301 -1.54 -6.73 7.09
C TYR A 301 -0.08 -6.53 6.68
N PHE A 302 0.43 -5.29 6.73
CA PHE A 302 1.84 -5.02 6.41
C PHE A 302 2.79 -5.67 7.42
N SER A 303 2.48 -5.58 8.72
CA SER A 303 3.32 -6.18 9.77
C SER A 303 3.46 -7.69 9.61
N GLN A 304 2.36 -8.38 9.28
CA GLN A 304 2.38 -9.82 8.98
C GLN A 304 3.35 -10.18 7.85
N ILE A 305 3.32 -9.40 6.76
CA ILE A 305 4.17 -9.61 5.59
C ILE A 305 5.63 -9.30 5.92
N VAL A 306 5.92 -8.17 6.57
CA VAL A 306 7.28 -7.80 6.97
C VAL A 306 7.87 -8.87 7.88
N GLY A 307 7.13 -9.29 8.91
CA GLY A 307 7.61 -10.34 9.84
C GLY A 307 7.95 -11.64 9.12
N PHE A 308 7.17 -12.02 8.11
CA PHE A 308 7.47 -13.21 7.30
C PHE A 308 8.80 -13.05 6.55
N PHE A 309 9.02 -11.92 5.87
CA PHE A 309 10.25 -11.69 5.08
C PHE A 309 11.48 -11.41 5.93
N VAL A 310 11.34 -10.79 7.11
CA VAL A 310 12.44 -10.62 8.09
C VAL A 310 12.93 -11.99 8.59
N VAL A 311 12.01 -12.92 8.83
CA VAL A 311 12.37 -14.30 9.21
C VAL A 311 13.09 -15.03 8.07
N GLU A 312 12.63 -14.88 6.82
CA GLU A 312 13.32 -15.48 5.66
C GLU A 312 14.70 -14.86 5.43
N ASP A 313 14.85 -13.55 5.59
CA ASP A 313 16.13 -12.85 5.47
C ASP A 313 17.12 -13.30 6.56
N HIS A 314 16.65 -13.49 7.79
CA HIS A 314 17.48 -14.04 8.85
C HIS A 314 17.98 -15.46 8.51
N ILE A 315 17.10 -16.32 8.00
CA ILE A 315 17.46 -17.69 7.62
C ILE A 315 18.42 -17.70 6.42
N LEU A 316 18.24 -16.80 5.45
CA LEU A 316 19.14 -16.62 4.31
C LEU A 316 20.57 -16.32 4.75
N HIS A 317 20.76 -15.47 5.77
CA HIS A 317 22.09 -15.09 6.26
C HIS A 317 22.73 -16.13 7.17
N VAL A 318 21.94 -16.89 7.94
CA VAL A 318 22.47 -17.86 8.92
C VAL A 318 22.64 -19.27 8.33
N THR A 319 21.80 -19.67 7.36
CA THR A 319 21.87 -21.02 6.78
C THR A 319 22.66 -21.06 5.48
N GLN A 320 23.61 -21.99 5.37
CA GLN A 320 24.32 -22.22 4.11
C GLN A 320 23.45 -23.08 3.17
N GLY A 321 22.66 -22.42 2.31
CA GLY A 321 21.99 -23.05 1.16
C GLY A 321 20.51 -23.43 1.32
N LEU A 322 19.95 -23.45 2.54
CA LEU A 322 18.53 -23.77 2.75
C LEU A 322 17.61 -22.76 2.05
N VAL A 323 17.92 -21.47 2.21
CA VAL A 323 17.26 -20.35 1.53
C VAL A 323 18.32 -19.66 0.68
N THR A 324 18.05 -19.49 -0.62
CA THR A 324 18.95 -18.78 -1.53
C THR A 324 18.38 -17.41 -1.86
N ARG A 325 19.24 -16.49 -2.30
CA ARG A 325 18.78 -15.16 -2.74
C ARG A 325 17.77 -15.28 -3.88
N THR A 326 18.02 -16.17 -4.85
CA THR A 326 17.11 -16.47 -5.96
C THR A 326 15.73 -16.93 -5.49
N TYR A 327 15.65 -17.85 -4.54
CA TYR A 327 14.38 -18.31 -3.97
C TYR A 327 13.63 -17.17 -3.27
N THR A 328 14.35 -16.34 -2.51
CA THR A 328 13.76 -15.23 -1.76
C THR A 328 13.22 -14.16 -2.72
N ASP A 329 13.94 -13.87 -3.80
CA ASP A 329 13.52 -12.94 -4.85
C ASP A 329 12.29 -13.47 -5.61
N GLU A 330 12.21 -14.77 -5.93
CA GLU A 330 11.00 -15.39 -6.51
C GLU A 330 9.78 -15.27 -5.58
N LEU A 331 10.00 -15.56 -4.29
CA LEU A 331 8.96 -15.50 -3.27
C LEU A 331 8.45 -14.07 -3.09
N TRP A 332 9.37 -13.09 -3.05
CA TRP A 332 9.05 -11.67 -2.99
C TRP A 332 8.31 -11.20 -4.24
N ASN A 333 8.72 -11.58 -5.45
CA ASN A 333 8.03 -11.19 -6.68
C ASN A 333 6.58 -11.69 -6.73
N MET A 334 6.34 -12.92 -6.26
CA MET A 334 4.99 -13.48 -6.12
C MET A 334 4.17 -12.72 -5.06
N ALA A 335 4.78 -12.42 -3.91
CA ALA A 335 4.15 -11.66 -2.84
C ALA A 335 3.79 -10.23 -3.28
N LEU A 336 4.76 -9.50 -3.83
CA LEU A 336 4.62 -8.14 -4.34
C LEU A 336 3.50 -8.03 -5.37
N SER A 337 3.42 -8.98 -6.31
CA SER A 337 2.35 -8.98 -7.31
C SER A 337 0.96 -9.15 -6.68
N LYS A 338 0.84 -9.96 -5.62
CA LYS A 338 -0.42 -10.10 -4.86
C LYS A 338 -0.73 -8.89 -4.00
N ILE A 339 0.28 -8.33 -3.32
CA ILE A 339 0.15 -7.13 -2.48
C ILE A 339 -0.37 -5.97 -3.34
N ILE A 340 0.21 -5.75 -4.52
CA ILE A 340 -0.23 -4.71 -5.44
C ILE A 340 -1.69 -4.93 -5.86
N ALA A 341 -2.07 -6.17 -6.20
CA ALA A 341 -3.46 -6.48 -6.56
C ALA A 341 -4.43 -6.19 -5.41
N VAL A 342 -4.12 -6.64 -4.19
CA VAL A 342 -4.91 -6.39 -2.98
C VAL A 342 -5.03 -4.89 -2.71
N LEU A 343 -3.91 -4.15 -2.73
CA LEU A 343 -3.91 -2.72 -2.44
C LEU A 343 -4.66 -1.92 -3.51
N ARG A 344 -4.56 -2.25 -4.80
CA ARG A 344 -5.38 -1.63 -5.85
C ARG A 344 -6.87 -1.83 -5.62
N THR A 345 -7.28 -3.05 -5.30
CA THR A 345 -8.68 -3.35 -5.04
C THR A 345 -9.18 -2.63 -3.78
N HIS A 346 -8.45 -2.69 -2.66
CA HIS A 346 -8.90 -2.11 -1.40
C HIS A 346 -8.78 -0.57 -1.36
N SER A 347 -7.78 0.01 -2.04
CA SER A 347 -7.72 1.47 -2.21
C SER A 347 -8.94 1.96 -2.97
N SER A 348 -9.39 1.29 -4.03
CA SER A 348 -10.56 1.70 -4.85
C SER A 348 -11.87 1.93 -4.06
N TYR A 349 -12.06 1.22 -2.94
CA TYR A 349 -13.24 1.36 -2.06
C TYR A 349 -13.11 2.50 -1.05
N CYS A 350 -11.90 3.00 -0.85
CA CYS A 350 -11.60 4.05 0.11
C CYS A 350 -12.16 5.39 -0.39
N SER A 351 -13.13 5.93 0.35
CA SER A 351 -13.78 7.21 0.03
C SER A 351 -13.37 8.34 0.98
N ASP A 352 -12.57 8.03 1.99
CA ASP A 352 -12.04 9.00 2.95
C ASP A 352 -10.61 9.41 2.57
N PRO A 353 -10.36 10.69 2.24
CA PRO A 353 -9.02 11.19 1.95
C PRO A 353 -8.02 10.92 3.08
N ASP A 354 -8.43 11.02 4.34
CA ASP A 354 -7.51 10.88 5.47
C ASP A 354 -7.02 9.43 5.58
N LEU A 355 -7.91 8.44 5.42
CA LEU A 355 -7.56 7.02 5.37
C LEU A 355 -6.64 6.68 4.18
N VAL A 356 -6.84 7.29 3.01
CA VAL A 356 -5.97 7.09 1.83
C VAL A 356 -4.56 7.67 2.09
N LEU A 357 -4.47 8.80 2.77
CA LEU A 357 -3.19 9.40 3.14
C LEU A 357 -2.44 8.53 4.16
N GLU A 358 -3.14 8.00 5.16
CA GLU A 358 -2.57 7.08 6.13
C GLU A 358 -2.12 5.76 5.48
N LEU A 359 -2.91 5.22 4.55
CA LEU A 359 -2.52 4.07 3.74
C LEU A 359 -1.23 4.35 2.95
N LYS A 360 -1.11 5.51 2.31
CA LYS A 360 0.12 5.91 1.62
C LYS A 360 1.31 5.94 2.58
N ASN A 361 1.16 6.50 3.77
CA ASN A 361 2.25 6.56 4.75
C ASN A 361 2.66 5.16 5.21
N LEU A 362 1.71 4.25 5.43
CA LEU A 362 1.99 2.85 5.76
C LEU A 362 2.71 2.12 4.61
N ILE A 363 2.32 2.35 3.35
CA ILE A 363 3.00 1.76 2.18
C ILE A 363 4.45 2.27 2.09
N VAL A 364 4.69 3.55 2.34
CA VAL A 364 6.04 4.13 2.35
C VAL A 364 6.90 3.47 3.44
N VAL A 365 6.40 3.38 4.68
CA VAL A 365 7.12 2.71 5.78
C VAL A 365 7.36 1.23 5.45
N PHE A 366 6.37 0.55 4.89
CA PHE A 366 6.48 -0.85 4.45
C PHE A 366 7.57 -1.03 3.37
N ALA A 367 7.60 -0.16 2.36
CA ALA A 367 8.59 -0.17 1.32
C ALA A 367 9.99 0.13 1.85
N ASP A 368 10.15 1.18 2.67
CA ASP A 368 11.43 1.55 3.29
C ASP A 368 11.98 0.41 4.16
N THR A 369 11.11 -0.23 4.97
CA THR A 369 11.50 -1.34 5.85
C THR A 369 12.09 -2.49 5.04
N LEU A 370 11.37 -2.94 4.00
CA LEU A 370 11.82 -4.05 3.16
C LEU A 370 13.02 -3.70 2.29
N GLN A 371 13.15 -2.43 1.87
CA GLN A 371 14.33 -1.94 1.19
C GLN A 371 15.57 -2.00 2.10
N GLY A 372 15.41 -1.76 3.41
CA GLY A 372 16.46 -1.95 4.41
C GLY A 372 17.01 -3.38 4.50
N TYR A 373 16.16 -4.39 4.25
CA TYR A 373 16.54 -5.81 4.12
C TYR A 373 16.96 -6.18 2.68
N GLY A 374 17.10 -5.20 1.78
CA GLY A 374 17.58 -5.38 0.42
C GLY A 374 16.54 -5.90 -0.58
N PHE A 375 15.23 -5.87 -0.28
CA PHE A 375 14.20 -6.27 -1.24
C PHE A 375 13.87 -5.14 -2.24
N PRO A 376 13.61 -5.45 -3.53
CA PRO A 376 13.26 -4.44 -4.53
C PRO A 376 11.81 -3.95 -4.35
N VAL A 377 11.64 -2.64 -4.14
CA VAL A 377 10.34 -2.03 -3.79
C VAL A 377 9.79 -1.03 -4.81
N ASN A 378 10.46 -0.80 -5.94
CA ASN A 378 10.08 0.21 -6.94
C ASN A 378 8.62 0.11 -7.41
N ARG A 379 8.09 -1.12 -7.58
CA ARG A 379 6.68 -1.33 -7.99
C ARG A 379 5.66 -0.86 -6.95
N LEU A 380 6.04 -0.74 -5.67
CA LEU A 380 5.18 -0.15 -4.64
C LEU A 380 5.08 1.37 -4.80
N PHE A 381 6.17 2.03 -5.22
CA PHE A 381 6.15 3.46 -5.54
C PHE A 381 5.34 3.75 -6.80
N ASP A 382 5.40 2.86 -7.81
CA ASP A 382 4.52 2.95 -8.99
C ASP A 382 3.03 2.89 -8.58
N LEU A 383 2.68 1.97 -7.68
CA LEU A 383 1.34 1.87 -7.12
C LEU A 383 0.92 3.14 -6.35
N LEU A 384 1.83 3.77 -5.60
CA LEU A 384 1.53 5.02 -4.91
C LEU A 384 1.12 6.14 -5.88
N PHE A 385 1.63 6.15 -7.12
CA PHE A 385 1.18 7.10 -8.14
C PHE A 385 -0.24 6.80 -8.65
N GLU A 386 -0.63 5.53 -8.73
CA GLU A 386 -2.01 5.16 -9.05
C GLU A 386 -2.96 5.54 -7.91
N ILE A 387 -2.58 5.28 -6.66
CA ILE A 387 -3.36 5.65 -5.47
C ILE A 387 -3.49 7.17 -5.35
N ARG A 388 -2.46 7.94 -5.75
CA ARG A 388 -2.53 9.40 -5.81
C ARG A 388 -3.67 9.90 -6.70
N ASP A 389 -3.81 9.33 -7.88
CA ASP A 389 -4.84 9.78 -8.82
C ASP A 389 -6.23 9.50 -8.23
N GLN A 390 -6.39 8.40 -7.51
CA GLN A 390 -7.60 8.11 -6.74
C GLN A 390 -7.81 9.06 -5.55
N TYR A 391 -6.74 9.40 -4.82
CA TYR A 391 -6.79 10.38 -3.73
C TYR A 391 -7.27 11.74 -4.25
N ASN A 392 -6.74 12.19 -5.38
CA ASN A 392 -7.17 13.42 -6.05
C ASN A 392 -8.65 13.37 -6.44
N GLU A 393 -9.14 12.27 -7.01
CA GLU A 393 -10.56 12.10 -7.31
C GLU A 393 -11.45 12.15 -6.05
N THR A 394 -10.98 11.60 -4.94
CA THR A 394 -11.68 11.61 -3.66
C THR A 394 -11.72 13.01 -3.06
N LEU A 395 -10.61 13.76 -3.12
CA LEU A 395 -10.57 15.18 -2.76
C LEU A 395 -11.53 15.99 -3.63
N LEU A 396 -11.54 15.80 -4.96
CA LEU A 396 -12.43 16.54 -5.85
C LEU A 396 -13.91 16.33 -5.51
N LYS A 397 -14.30 15.12 -5.08
CA LYS A 397 -15.66 14.84 -4.58
C LYS A 397 -15.97 15.58 -3.28
N LYS A 398 -15.07 15.53 -2.29
CA LYS A 398 -15.25 16.24 -1.00
C LYS A 398 -15.35 17.76 -1.21
N TRP A 399 -14.52 18.33 -2.08
CA TRP A 399 -14.54 19.77 -2.37
C TRP A 399 -15.72 20.20 -3.22
N SER A 400 -16.28 19.32 -4.06
CA SER A 400 -17.58 19.55 -4.71
C SER A 400 -18.69 19.80 -3.70
N GLY A 401 -18.71 19.01 -2.61
CA GLY A 401 -19.61 19.22 -1.48
C GLY A 401 -19.39 20.58 -0.82
N LEU A 402 -18.15 20.87 -0.42
CA LEU A 402 -17.80 22.13 0.24
C LEU A 402 -18.15 23.37 -0.60
N PHE A 403 -17.89 23.34 -1.91
CA PHE A 403 -18.25 24.46 -2.79
C PHE A 403 -19.76 24.64 -2.90
N ARG A 404 -20.53 23.55 -2.99
CA ARG A 404 -21.99 23.62 -2.99
C ARG A 404 -22.51 24.24 -1.70
N ASP A 405 -21.98 23.82 -0.56
CA ASP A 405 -22.39 24.34 0.76
C ASP A 405 -22.04 25.85 0.89
N ILE A 406 -20.88 26.28 0.36
CA ILE A 406 -20.50 27.70 0.30
C ILE A 406 -21.49 28.50 -0.56
N PHE A 407 -21.86 28.00 -1.74
CA PHE A 407 -22.83 28.68 -2.59
C PHE A 407 -24.23 28.72 -1.99
N GLU A 408 -24.65 27.67 -1.28
CA GLU A 408 -25.96 27.65 -0.61
C GLU A 408 -26.04 28.58 0.61
N ALA A 409 -24.91 28.79 1.29
CA ALA A 409 -24.83 29.69 2.45
C ALA A 409 -24.57 31.16 2.08
N ASP A 410 -24.17 31.46 0.84
CA ASP A 410 -23.85 32.83 0.43
C ASP A 410 -25.10 33.69 0.29
N ASN A 411 -24.96 34.97 0.63
CA ASN A 411 -26.05 35.95 0.56
C ASN A 411 -26.03 36.78 -0.74
N TYR A 412 -25.06 36.52 -1.62
CA TYR A 412 -24.89 37.19 -2.91
C TYR A 412 -24.98 38.72 -2.83
N SER A 413 -24.37 39.30 -1.80
CA SER A 413 -24.29 40.75 -1.61
C SER A 413 -22.84 41.21 -1.38
N PRO A 414 -22.51 42.48 -1.74
CA PRO A 414 -21.21 43.07 -1.43
C PRO A 414 -20.90 43.00 0.07
N ILE A 415 -19.70 42.57 0.45
CA ILE A 415 -19.31 42.42 1.86
C ILE A 415 -19.25 43.79 2.54
N PRO A 416 -20.10 44.06 3.56
CA PRO A 416 -19.99 45.27 4.35
C PRO A 416 -18.83 45.16 5.34
N VAL A 417 -18.07 46.24 5.48
CA VAL A 417 -16.92 46.34 6.38
C VAL A 417 -17.08 47.58 7.23
N ALA A 418 -17.39 47.40 8.52
CA ALA A 418 -17.69 48.51 9.42
C ALA A 418 -16.43 49.19 9.96
N ASN A 419 -15.31 48.46 10.06
CA ASN A 419 -14.07 48.94 10.68
C ASN A 419 -12.81 48.31 10.04
N GLU A 420 -11.65 48.85 10.40
CA GLU A 420 -10.34 48.39 9.91
C GLU A 420 -10.00 46.96 10.35
N GLU A 421 -10.57 46.48 11.45
CA GLU A 421 -10.35 45.11 11.93
C GLU A 421 -11.04 44.07 11.04
N GLU A 422 -12.31 44.29 10.72
CA GLU A 422 -13.07 43.49 9.75
C GLU A 422 -12.41 43.51 8.37
N TYR A 423 -11.90 44.68 7.93
CA TYR A 423 -11.17 44.80 6.68
C TYR A 423 -9.94 43.87 6.67
N ARG A 424 -9.09 43.95 7.71
CA ARG A 424 -7.90 43.12 7.84
C ARG A 424 -8.22 41.63 7.89
N ILE A 425 -9.33 41.23 8.53
CA ILE A 425 -9.77 39.83 8.55
C ILE A 425 -10.08 39.34 7.14
N VAL A 426 -10.82 40.12 6.33
CA VAL A 426 -11.16 39.72 4.96
C VAL A 426 -9.92 39.70 4.06
N ILE A 427 -9.07 40.73 4.14
CA ILE A 427 -7.84 40.81 3.33
C ILE A 427 -6.84 39.71 3.70
N SER A 428 -6.79 39.28 4.96
CA SER A 428 -5.94 38.15 5.38
C SER A 428 -6.35 36.82 4.72
N LYS A 429 -7.65 36.67 4.40
CA LYS A 429 -8.19 35.48 3.73
C LYS A 429 -8.07 35.60 2.22
N PHE A 430 -8.31 36.78 1.66
CA PHE A 430 -8.29 37.02 0.22
C PHE A 430 -7.49 38.29 -0.10
N PRO A 431 -6.36 38.17 -0.82
CA PRO A 431 -5.56 39.33 -1.19
C PRO A 431 -6.30 40.20 -2.21
N PHE A 432 -6.91 41.28 -1.73
CA PHE A 432 -7.59 42.27 -2.54
C PHE A 432 -6.95 43.64 -2.34
N GLN A 433 -6.74 44.36 -3.45
CA GLN A 433 -6.17 45.71 -3.44
C GLN A 433 -7.00 46.59 -4.38
N ASP A 434 -7.58 47.65 -3.84
CA ASP A 434 -8.31 48.66 -4.60
C ASP A 434 -7.90 50.06 -4.11
N PRO A 435 -7.10 50.80 -4.91
CA PRO A 435 -6.60 52.13 -4.55
C PRO A 435 -7.69 53.16 -4.30
N GLU A 436 -8.89 52.99 -4.88
CA GLU A 436 -10.02 53.91 -4.68
C GLU A 436 -10.76 53.59 -3.39
N LEU A 437 -10.93 52.30 -3.09
CA LEU A 437 -11.56 51.84 -1.85
C LEU A 437 -10.68 52.10 -0.61
N ASP A 438 -9.36 52.02 -0.76
CA ASP A 438 -8.41 52.31 0.32
C ASP A 438 -8.51 53.76 0.81
N LYS A 439 -8.82 54.71 -0.09
CA LYS A 439 -8.99 56.13 0.24
C LYS A 439 -10.30 56.48 0.94
N GLN A 440 -11.29 55.61 0.91
CA GLN A 440 -12.60 55.86 1.54
C GLN A 440 -12.52 55.73 3.06
N SER A 441 -13.40 56.44 3.77
CA SER A 441 -13.59 56.23 5.22
C SER A 441 -14.58 55.09 5.47
N PHE A 442 -14.51 54.45 6.64
CA PHE A 442 -15.45 53.40 7.01
C PHE A 442 -16.85 53.98 7.30
N PRO A 443 -17.94 53.24 7.01
CA PRO A 443 -17.99 51.84 6.55
C PRO A 443 -17.73 51.69 5.04
N LYS A 444 -16.93 50.68 4.67
CA LYS A 444 -16.61 50.33 3.28
C LYS A 444 -17.45 49.14 2.82
N LYS A 445 -17.63 48.97 1.51
CA LYS A 445 -18.24 47.76 0.92
C LYS A 445 -17.29 47.18 -0.11
N LEU A 446 -16.88 45.93 0.10
CA LEU A 446 -16.10 45.20 -0.89
C LEU A 446 -17.03 44.72 -2.01
N PRO A 447 -16.62 44.80 -3.28
CA PRO A 447 -17.48 44.50 -4.42
C PRO A 447 -17.89 43.02 -4.52
N MET A 448 -17.13 42.11 -3.91
CA MET A 448 -17.38 40.67 -3.90
C MET A 448 -18.25 40.23 -2.73
N SER A 449 -18.88 39.05 -2.83
CA SER A 449 -19.57 38.39 -1.71
C SER A 449 -18.65 37.50 -0.88
N GLN A 450 -19.17 36.97 0.24
CA GLN A 450 -18.44 36.07 1.14
C GLN A 450 -18.01 34.76 0.46
N SER A 451 -18.67 34.35 -0.62
CA SER A 451 -18.26 33.14 -1.35
C SER A 451 -16.84 33.25 -1.91
N VAL A 452 -16.38 34.43 -2.34
CA VAL A 452 -15.07 34.58 -3.02
C VAL A 452 -13.90 34.29 -2.07
N PRO A 453 -13.78 34.95 -0.89
CA PRO A 453 -12.73 34.61 0.07
C PRO A 453 -12.81 33.16 0.56
N GLN A 454 -14.02 32.62 0.74
CA GLN A 454 -14.20 31.24 1.19
C GLN A 454 -13.72 30.23 0.13
N ILE A 455 -14.11 30.41 -1.13
CA ILE A 455 -13.67 29.55 -2.24
C ILE A 455 -12.14 29.64 -2.38
N TYR A 456 -11.56 30.83 -2.34
CA TYR A 456 -10.11 30.99 -2.41
C TYR A 456 -9.38 30.24 -1.30
N MET A 457 -9.86 30.34 -0.06
CA MET A 457 -9.30 29.57 1.07
C MET A 457 -9.46 28.07 0.86
N GLN A 458 -10.62 27.58 0.42
CA GLN A 458 -10.82 26.15 0.16
C GLN A 458 -9.93 25.62 -0.98
N VAL A 459 -9.64 26.43 -1.99
CA VAL A 459 -8.69 26.06 -3.05
C VAL A 459 -7.26 25.99 -2.48
N LYS A 460 -6.87 26.89 -1.57
CA LYS A 460 -5.57 26.79 -0.87
C LYS A 460 -5.48 25.52 -0.01
N GLU A 461 -6.53 25.20 0.73
CA GLU A 461 -6.61 23.95 1.52
C GLU A 461 -6.51 22.71 0.62
N PHE A 462 -7.14 22.72 -0.56
CA PHE A 462 -6.99 21.65 -1.55
C PHE A 462 -5.54 21.48 -2.01
N ILE A 463 -4.86 22.60 -2.30
CA ILE A 463 -3.45 22.59 -2.72
C ILE A 463 -2.58 22.01 -1.60
N TYR A 464 -2.79 22.40 -0.35
CA TYR A 464 -2.10 21.81 0.79
C TYR A 464 -2.39 20.31 0.96
N ALA A 465 -3.65 19.89 0.85
CA ALA A 465 -4.03 18.49 0.95
C ALA A 465 -3.39 17.64 -0.17
N SER A 466 -3.27 18.20 -1.38
CA SER A 466 -2.61 17.58 -2.53
C SER A 466 -1.08 17.52 -2.35
N LEU A 467 -0.49 18.55 -1.75
CA LEU A 467 0.94 18.59 -1.43
C LEU A 467 1.31 17.56 -0.36
N LYS A 468 0.50 17.46 0.71
CA LYS A 468 0.72 16.52 1.82
C LYS A 468 0.81 15.06 1.35
N PHE A 469 0.07 14.71 0.30
CA PHE A 469 0.19 13.39 -0.32
C PHE A 469 1.55 13.21 -1.04
N SER A 470 2.04 14.26 -1.70
CA SER A 470 3.29 14.26 -2.47
C SER A 470 4.55 14.32 -1.62
N GLU A 471 4.46 14.81 -0.39
CA GLU A 471 5.52 14.69 0.61
C GLU A 471 5.91 13.21 0.75
N SER A 472 7.20 12.88 0.92
CA SER A 472 7.76 11.51 0.99
C SER A 472 7.79 10.66 -0.29
N LEU A 473 7.29 11.12 -1.44
CA LEU A 473 7.37 10.36 -2.71
C LEU A 473 8.73 10.47 -3.46
N HIS A 474 9.80 10.96 -2.81
CA HIS A 474 11.15 11.13 -3.38
C HIS A 474 11.18 11.84 -4.75
N ARG A 475 10.23 12.74 -5.04
CA ARG A 475 10.17 13.50 -6.29
C ARG A 475 10.95 14.81 -6.20
N SER A 476 11.38 15.29 -7.36
CA SER A 476 11.91 16.65 -7.50
C SER A 476 10.81 17.67 -7.25
N SER A 477 11.18 18.85 -6.76
CA SER A 477 10.21 19.93 -6.54
C SER A 477 9.43 20.28 -7.82
N THR A 478 10.04 20.13 -9.00
CA THR A 478 9.42 20.47 -10.30
C THR A 478 8.27 19.54 -10.65
N GLU A 479 8.39 18.25 -10.34
CA GLU A 479 7.31 17.30 -10.60
C GLU A 479 6.14 17.49 -9.63
N ILE A 480 6.42 17.88 -8.39
CA ILE A 480 5.39 18.22 -7.40
C ILE A 480 4.62 19.47 -7.86
N ASP A 481 5.34 20.47 -8.35
CA ASP A 481 4.81 21.74 -8.85
C ASP A 481 3.88 21.56 -10.06
N ASP A 482 4.30 20.80 -11.07
CA ASP A 482 3.46 20.44 -12.23
C ASP A 482 2.21 19.65 -11.81
N MET A 483 2.36 18.73 -10.86
CA MET A 483 1.27 17.93 -10.34
C MET A 483 0.25 18.79 -9.57
N LEU A 484 0.70 19.72 -8.72
CA LEU A 484 -0.17 20.65 -8.00
C LEU A 484 -0.96 21.53 -8.96
N ARG A 485 -0.32 22.04 -10.02
CA ARG A 485 -1.05 22.83 -11.03
C ARG A 485 -2.05 22.00 -11.80
N LYS A 486 -1.71 20.77 -12.18
CA LYS A 486 -2.65 19.86 -12.89
C LYS A 486 -3.86 19.50 -12.02
N SER A 487 -3.65 19.16 -10.75
CA SER A 487 -4.75 18.84 -9.81
C SER A 487 -5.62 20.07 -9.51
N THR A 488 -5.00 21.23 -9.29
CA THR A 488 -5.72 22.50 -9.11
C THR A 488 -6.52 22.88 -10.35
N ASN A 489 -5.96 22.69 -11.54
CA ASN A 489 -6.69 22.89 -12.80
C ASN A 489 -7.91 21.99 -12.90
N LEU A 490 -7.83 20.73 -12.47
CA LEU A 490 -8.97 19.82 -12.46
C LEU A 490 -10.04 20.27 -11.44
N LEU A 491 -9.63 20.77 -10.27
CA LEU A 491 -10.54 21.36 -9.29
C LEU A 491 -11.30 22.56 -9.87
N LEU A 492 -10.59 23.49 -10.52
CA LEU A 492 -11.19 24.69 -11.09
C LEU A 492 -12.10 24.36 -12.29
N THR A 493 -11.56 23.66 -13.28
CA THR A 493 -12.23 23.44 -14.58
C THR A 493 -13.37 22.42 -14.52
N ARG A 494 -13.28 21.41 -13.65
CA ARG A 494 -14.28 20.33 -13.56
C ARG A 494 -15.22 20.55 -12.38
N THR A 495 -14.67 20.68 -11.18
CA THR A 495 -15.47 20.70 -9.94
C THR A 495 -16.12 22.06 -9.73
N LEU A 496 -15.34 23.12 -9.60
CA LEU A 496 -15.87 24.47 -9.33
C LEU A 496 -16.72 24.97 -10.50
N SER A 497 -16.29 24.74 -11.74
CA SER A 497 -17.08 25.03 -12.95
C SER A 497 -18.45 24.36 -12.92
N SER A 498 -18.50 23.06 -12.58
CA SER A 498 -19.78 22.34 -12.49
C SER A 498 -20.67 22.91 -11.40
N CYS A 499 -20.12 23.25 -10.23
CA CYS A 499 -20.88 23.90 -9.15
C CYS A 499 -21.44 25.27 -9.60
N LEU A 500 -20.64 26.09 -10.30
CA LEU A 500 -21.08 27.39 -10.83
C LEU A 500 -22.18 27.24 -11.89
N GLN A 501 -22.04 26.30 -12.83
CA GLN A 501 -23.06 26.03 -13.85
C GLN A 501 -24.38 25.56 -13.22
N ASN A 502 -24.31 24.71 -12.20
CA ASN A 502 -25.49 24.27 -11.47
C ASN A 502 -26.13 25.42 -10.67
N LEU A 503 -25.32 26.34 -10.14
CA LEU A 503 -25.80 27.53 -9.46
C LEU A 503 -26.54 28.48 -10.42
N ILE A 504 -25.94 28.79 -11.57
CA ILE A 504 -26.51 29.72 -12.57
C ILE A 504 -27.84 29.18 -13.12
N LYS A 505 -27.95 27.87 -13.31
CA LYS A 505 -29.18 27.22 -13.81
C LYS A 505 -30.25 26.97 -12.74
N LYS A 506 -30.07 27.44 -11.50
CA LYS A 506 -31.11 27.30 -10.47
C LYS A 506 -32.37 28.08 -10.90
N PRO A 507 -33.57 27.47 -10.87
CA PRO A 507 -34.79 28.08 -11.42
C PRO A 507 -35.15 29.43 -10.78
N HIS A 508 -34.92 29.56 -9.48
CA HIS A 508 -35.31 30.75 -8.70
C HIS A 508 -34.17 31.74 -8.43
N ILE A 509 -33.08 31.69 -9.19
CA ILE A 509 -31.98 32.65 -9.02
C ILE A 509 -32.43 34.06 -9.43
N GLY A 510 -32.15 35.07 -8.60
CA GLY A 510 -32.51 36.46 -8.85
C GLY A 510 -31.57 37.17 -9.83
N LEU A 511 -32.04 38.24 -10.47
CA LEU A 511 -31.20 39.08 -11.35
C LEU A 511 -30.02 39.70 -10.59
N THR A 512 -30.25 40.18 -9.37
CA THR A 512 -29.19 40.76 -8.52
C THR A 512 -28.16 39.71 -8.09
N GLU A 513 -28.59 38.47 -7.86
CA GLU A 513 -27.71 37.34 -7.53
C GLU A 513 -26.83 36.98 -8.73
N LEU A 514 -27.38 36.95 -9.95
CA LEU A 514 -26.62 36.73 -11.18
C LEU A 514 -25.57 37.82 -11.42
N VAL A 515 -25.93 39.09 -11.18
CA VAL A 515 -24.99 40.21 -11.24
C VAL A 515 -23.84 40.01 -10.26
N GLN A 516 -24.15 39.65 -9.01
CA GLN A 516 -23.13 39.40 -8.01
C GLN A 516 -22.24 38.20 -8.37
N ILE A 517 -22.80 37.14 -8.97
CA ILE A 517 -22.02 35.99 -9.47
C ILE A 517 -21.04 36.42 -10.58
N ILE A 518 -21.44 37.31 -11.49
CA ILE A 518 -20.53 37.87 -12.51
C ILE A 518 -19.36 38.62 -11.86
N ILE A 519 -19.65 39.45 -10.85
CA ILE A 519 -18.61 40.18 -10.10
C ILE A 519 -17.69 39.18 -9.37
N ASN A 520 -18.27 38.20 -8.69
CA ASN A 520 -17.53 37.17 -7.96
C ASN A 520 -16.61 36.35 -8.87
N THR A 521 -17.08 35.93 -10.05
CA THR A 521 -16.25 35.21 -11.04
C THR A 521 -15.11 36.06 -11.57
N THR A 522 -15.26 37.38 -11.62
CA THR A 522 -14.17 38.31 -12.00
C THR A 522 -13.08 38.35 -10.94
N HIS A 523 -13.45 38.40 -9.66
CA HIS A 523 -12.47 38.33 -8.58
C HIS A 523 -11.83 36.96 -8.42
N LEU A 524 -12.58 35.87 -8.65
CA LEU A 524 -12.01 34.51 -8.68
C LEU A 524 -11.04 34.31 -9.86
N GLU A 525 -11.31 34.93 -11.02
CA GLU A 525 -10.37 34.96 -12.15
C GLU A 525 -9.05 35.66 -11.76
N GLN A 526 -9.13 36.80 -11.07
CA GLN A 526 -7.94 37.48 -10.54
C GLN A 526 -7.20 36.63 -9.49
N ALA A 527 -7.96 35.90 -8.67
CA ALA A 527 -7.45 35.02 -7.63
C ALA A 527 -6.51 33.92 -8.16
N CYS A 528 -6.70 33.49 -9.41
CA CYS A 528 -5.83 32.49 -10.04
C CYS A 528 -4.37 32.92 -10.07
N LYS A 529 -4.06 34.21 -10.23
CA LYS A 529 -2.67 34.71 -10.18
C LYS A 529 -2.06 34.48 -8.80
N TYR A 530 -2.79 34.82 -7.75
CA TYR A 530 -2.32 34.60 -6.38
C TYR A 530 -2.20 33.11 -6.04
N LEU A 531 -3.03 32.23 -6.64
CA LEU A 531 -2.89 30.79 -6.50
C LEU A 531 -1.65 30.25 -7.23
N GLU A 532 -1.31 30.78 -8.40
CA GLU A 532 -0.06 30.45 -9.10
C GLU A 532 1.17 30.83 -8.26
N ASP A 533 1.18 32.06 -7.72
CA ASP A 533 2.23 32.54 -6.82
C ASP A 533 2.35 31.65 -5.59
N PHE A 534 1.21 31.27 -5.00
CA PHE A 534 1.14 30.41 -3.83
C PHE A 534 1.72 29.02 -4.09
N ILE A 535 1.39 28.38 -5.23
CA ILE A 535 1.95 27.08 -5.61
C ILE A 535 3.47 27.20 -5.77
N SER A 536 3.94 28.21 -6.50
CA SER A 536 5.38 28.46 -6.71
C SER A 536 6.15 28.70 -5.41
N ASN A 537 5.55 29.44 -4.46
CA ASN A 537 6.15 29.71 -3.17
C ASN A 537 6.28 28.45 -2.31
N ILE A 538 5.27 27.57 -2.32
CA ILE A 538 5.32 26.34 -1.53
C ILE A 538 6.29 25.31 -2.13
N THR A 539 6.44 25.27 -3.45
CA THR A 539 7.35 24.35 -4.13
C THR A 539 8.80 24.90 -4.23
N ASN A 540 9.03 26.14 -3.81
CA ASN A 540 10.30 26.88 -3.96
C ASN A 540 10.81 26.95 -5.42
N ILE A 541 9.88 27.01 -6.39
CA ILE A 541 10.22 27.11 -7.82
C ILE A 541 9.90 28.50 -8.34
N SER A 542 10.92 29.11 -8.96
CA SER A 542 10.79 30.43 -9.58
C SER A 542 9.83 30.40 -10.78
N GLN A 543 8.97 31.41 -10.88
CA GLN A 543 7.99 31.58 -11.96
C GLN A 543 8.61 31.76 -13.37
N LEU A 544 9.93 31.96 -13.45
CA LEU A 544 10.68 32.20 -14.68
C LEU A 544 11.07 30.91 -15.43
N THR A 545 10.76 29.72 -14.91
CA THR A 545 10.98 28.48 -15.64
C THR A 545 9.99 28.35 -16.80
N VAL A 546 10.51 28.30 -18.03
CA VAL A 546 9.77 28.39 -19.31
C VAL A 546 8.77 27.24 -19.56
N HIS A 547 8.74 26.21 -18.72
CA HIS A 547 7.89 25.02 -18.87
C HIS A 547 6.72 24.91 -17.87
N THR A 548 6.49 25.93 -17.05
CA THR A 548 5.47 25.87 -16.00
C THR A 548 4.05 26.03 -16.57
N ALA A 549 3.21 25.00 -16.44
CA ALA A 549 1.81 25.05 -16.89
C ALA A 549 1.00 26.09 -16.09
N ARG A 550 0.38 27.08 -16.74
CA ARG A 550 -0.47 28.07 -16.05
C ARG A 550 -1.80 27.47 -15.59
N LEU A 551 -2.47 28.13 -14.65
CA LEU A 551 -3.81 27.75 -14.24
C LEU A 551 -4.83 28.13 -15.31
N TYR A 552 -5.69 27.20 -15.70
CA TYR A 552 -6.78 27.38 -16.66
C TYR A 552 -8.03 28.03 -16.05
N GLY A 553 -7.93 28.64 -14.87
CA GLY A 553 -9.04 29.36 -14.25
C GLY A 553 -9.57 30.50 -15.13
N LEU A 554 -8.70 31.11 -15.94
CA LEU A 554 -9.04 32.17 -16.91
C LEU A 554 -10.16 31.76 -17.89
N SER A 555 -10.08 30.59 -18.51
CA SER A 555 -11.15 30.14 -19.43
C SER A 555 -12.40 29.74 -18.65
N THR A 556 -12.22 29.02 -17.54
CA THR A 556 -13.34 28.50 -16.74
C THR A 556 -14.26 29.60 -16.22
N PHE A 557 -13.68 30.64 -15.61
CA PHE A 557 -14.46 31.74 -15.05
C PHE A 557 -15.05 32.65 -16.14
N LYS A 558 -14.41 32.74 -17.32
CA LYS A 558 -15.00 33.40 -18.48
C LYS A 558 -16.22 32.65 -18.99
N ASP A 559 -16.16 31.32 -19.10
CA ASP A 559 -17.30 30.52 -19.57
C ASP A 559 -18.48 30.59 -18.59
N ALA A 560 -18.20 30.53 -17.28
CA ALA A 560 -19.21 30.73 -16.24
C ALA A 560 -19.84 32.14 -16.31
N ARG A 561 -19.03 33.17 -16.59
CA ARG A 561 -19.51 34.54 -16.75
C ARG A 561 -20.45 34.68 -17.94
N HIS A 562 -20.05 34.19 -19.13
CA HIS A 562 -20.92 34.21 -20.31
C HIS A 562 -22.24 33.45 -20.08
N ALA A 563 -22.21 32.33 -19.34
CA ALA A 563 -23.43 31.61 -18.97
C ALA A 563 -24.34 32.45 -18.05
N ALA A 564 -23.77 33.14 -17.05
CA ALA A 564 -24.52 34.04 -16.18
C ALA A 564 -25.07 35.26 -16.94
N GLU A 565 -24.31 35.83 -17.88
CA GLU A 565 -24.76 36.92 -18.76
C GLU A 565 -25.95 36.50 -19.62
N GLY A 566 -25.90 35.32 -20.23
CA GLY A 566 -27.01 34.78 -21.01
C GLY A 566 -28.28 34.57 -20.19
N GLU A 567 -28.14 34.12 -18.94
CA GLU A 567 -29.26 33.95 -18.01
C GLU A 567 -29.86 35.30 -17.59
N ILE A 568 -29.04 36.35 -17.43
CA ILE A 568 -29.53 37.72 -17.19
C ILE A 568 -30.42 38.18 -18.34
N TYR A 569 -29.98 38.01 -19.60
CA TYR A 569 -30.79 38.41 -20.76
C TYR A 569 -32.12 37.66 -20.78
N THR A 570 -32.08 36.35 -20.54
CA THR A 570 -33.27 35.49 -20.53
C THR A 570 -34.27 35.92 -19.45
N LYS A 571 -33.81 36.11 -18.21
CA LYS A 571 -34.68 36.53 -17.09
C LYS A 571 -35.21 37.95 -17.25
N LEU A 572 -34.41 38.85 -17.82
CA LEU A 572 -34.85 40.22 -18.08
C LEU A 572 -35.97 40.24 -19.12
N ASN A 573 -35.83 39.47 -20.20
CA ASN A 573 -36.87 39.32 -21.22
C ASN A 573 -38.13 38.64 -20.68
N GLN A 574 -37.98 37.58 -19.87
CA GLN A 574 -39.11 36.95 -19.18
C GLN A 574 -39.86 37.95 -18.28
N LYS A 575 -39.14 38.81 -17.54
CA LYS A 575 -39.77 39.84 -16.72
C LYS A 575 -40.51 40.87 -17.57
N ILE A 576 -39.95 41.28 -18.71
CA ILE A 576 -40.66 42.14 -19.66
C ILE A 576 -41.96 41.46 -20.10
N ASP A 577 -41.91 40.18 -20.48
CA ASP A 577 -43.08 39.43 -20.92
C ASP A 577 -44.14 39.31 -19.82
N GLU A 578 -43.75 39.11 -18.55
CA GLU A 578 -44.67 39.12 -17.40
C GLU A 578 -45.41 40.46 -17.26
N PHE A 579 -44.73 41.59 -17.44
CA PHE A 579 -45.37 42.91 -17.42
C PHE A 579 -46.28 43.13 -18.64
N ILE A 580 -45.85 42.70 -19.82
CA ILE A 580 -46.62 42.80 -21.06
C ILE A 580 -47.91 41.97 -21.01
N GLN A 581 -47.90 40.81 -20.35
CA GLN A 581 -49.09 39.96 -20.18
C GLN A 581 -50.20 40.63 -19.33
N ILE A 582 -49.85 41.62 -18.50
CA ILE A 582 -50.79 42.39 -17.68
C ILE A 582 -51.39 43.56 -18.48
N ALA A 583 -50.91 43.83 -19.69
CA ALA A 583 -51.41 44.92 -20.53
C ALA A 583 -52.90 44.72 -20.86
N ASP A 584 -53.73 45.65 -20.40
CA ASP A 584 -55.18 45.68 -20.66
C ASP A 584 -55.53 46.93 -21.47
N TYR A 585 -55.52 46.80 -22.79
CA TYR A 585 -55.86 47.89 -23.71
C TYR A 585 -57.32 47.77 -24.18
N ASP A 586 -58.09 48.86 -24.06
CA ASP A 586 -59.32 49.01 -24.83
C ASP A 586 -58.98 49.43 -26.27
N TRP A 587 -58.75 48.42 -27.12
CA TRP A 587 -58.46 48.63 -28.55
C TRP A 587 -59.59 49.35 -29.31
N THR A 588 -60.77 49.52 -28.71
CA THR A 588 -61.93 50.18 -29.32
C THR A 588 -62.20 51.60 -28.80
N MET A 589 -61.32 52.15 -27.97
CA MET A 589 -61.47 53.48 -27.37
C MET A 589 -61.56 54.61 -28.42
N SER A 590 -62.45 55.57 -28.21
CA SER A 590 -62.65 56.67 -29.18
C SER A 590 -61.52 57.69 -29.17
N GLU A 591 -60.96 57.97 -28.00
CA GLU A 591 -59.89 58.95 -27.76
C GLU A 591 -58.89 58.38 -26.77
N SER A 592 -57.64 58.85 -26.80
CA SER A 592 -56.61 58.45 -25.83
C SER A 592 -56.88 59.01 -24.44
N ASP A 593 -56.46 58.30 -23.38
CA ASP A 593 -56.57 58.78 -21.99
C ASP A 593 -55.58 59.91 -21.66
N GLY A 594 -54.67 60.24 -22.59
CA GLY A 594 -53.73 61.35 -22.49
C GLY A 594 -52.57 61.11 -21.52
N ARG A 595 -52.45 59.90 -20.96
CA ARG A 595 -51.34 59.47 -20.08
C ARG A 595 -50.88 58.09 -20.52
N ALA A 596 -49.61 57.76 -20.29
CA ALA A 596 -49.10 56.42 -20.55
C ALA A 596 -49.76 55.36 -19.63
N SER A 597 -49.84 54.13 -20.12
CA SER A 597 -50.42 52.99 -19.43
C SER A 597 -49.63 52.62 -18.17
N GLY A 598 -50.34 52.26 -17.09
CA GLY A 598 -49.73 51.99 -15.79
C GLY A 598 -48.71 50.85 -15.81
N TYR A 599 -49.06 49.73 -16.45
CA TYR A 599 -48.17 48.55 -16.54
C TYR A 599 -46.82 48.90 -17.19
N LEU A 600 -46.83 49.79 -18.19
CA LEU A 600 -45.61 50.18 -18.91
C LEU A 600 -44.74 51.10 -18.07
N MET A 601 -45.35 52.03 -17.33
CA MET A 601 -44.61 52.88 -16.40
C MET A 601 -43.96 52.05 -15.29
N ASP A 602 -44.66 51.04 -14.77
CA ASP A 602 -44.11 50.11 -13.78
C ASP A 602 -42.96 49.28 -14.37
N LEU A 603 -43.08 48.81 -15.63
CA LEU A 603 -41.99 48.15 -16.35
C LEU A 603 -40.78 49.06 -16.54
N ILE A 604 -40.97 50.31 -16.95
CA ILE A 604 -39.87 51.28 -17.12
C ILE A 604 -39.19 51.56 -15.78
N ASN A 605 -39.96 51.70 -14.69
CA ASN A 605 -39.41 51.88 -13.35
C ASN A 605 -38.60 50.65 -12.90
N PHE A 606 -39.10 49.44 -13.18
CA PHE A 606 -38.38 48.19 -12.94
C PHE A 606 -37.06 48.13 -13.73
N LEU A 607 -37.08 48.45 -15.03
CA LEU A 607 -35.89 48.46 -15.87
C LEU A 607 -34.88 49.52 -15.40
N ARG A 608 -35.33 50.74 -15.04
CA ARG A 608 -34.47 51.78 -14.45
C ARG A 608 -33.80 51.28 -13.17
N SER A 609 -34.57 50.71 -12.25
CA SER A 609 -34.02 50.18 -10.99
C SER A 609 -33.05 49.03 -11.23
N THR A 610 -33.32 48.17 -12.21
CA THR A 610 -32.47 47.01 -12.53
C THR A 610 -31.17 47.44 -13.18
N PHE A 611 -31.21 48.36 -14.15
CA PHE A 611 -30.00 48.85 -14.83
C PHE A 611 -29.11 49.70 -13.94
N GLN A 612 -29.66 50.37 -12.93
CA GLN A 612 -28.85 51.00 -11.88
C GLN A 612 -27.96 49.97 -11.16
N VAL A 613 -28.47 48.78 -10.84
CA VAL A 613 -27.66 47.70 -10.24
C VAL A 613 -26.61 47.18 -11.23
N PHE A 614 -26.92 47.17 -12.53
CA PHE A 614 -26.01 46.69 -13.59
C PHE A 614 -24.84 47.65 -13.85
N THR A 615 -24.82 48.86 -13.30
CA THR A 615 -23.66 49.77 -13.40
C THR A 615 -22.38 49.16 -12.81
N HIS A 616 -22.52 48.18 -11.92
CA HIS A 616 -21.40 47.42 -11.35
C HIS A 616 -20.91 46.26 -12.24
N LEU A 617 -21.61 45.95 -13.34
CA LEU A 617 -21.15 44.99 -14.33
C LEU A 617 -20.12 45.61 -15.28
N PRO A 618 -19.32 44.79 -15.99
CA PRO A 618 -18.53 45.27 -17.11
C PRO A 618 -19.40 46.03 -18.11
N GLY A 619 -19.00 47.25 -18.51
CA GLY A 619 -19.86 48.15 -19.28
C GLY A 619 -20.45 47.55 -20.56
N LYS A 620 -19.71 46.66 -21.25
CA LYS A 620 -20.23 45.93 -22.43
C LYS A 620 -21.41 45.02 -22.11
N VAL A 621 -21.40 44.36 -20.96
CA VAL A 621 -22.46 43.43 -20.53
C VAL A 621 -23.72 44.21 -20.19
N ALA A 622 -23.60 45.28 -19.41
CA ALA A 622 -24.72 46.13 -19.04
C ALA A 622 -25.36 46.79 -20.28
N GLN A 623 -24.55 47.25 -21.24
CA GLN A 623 -25.02 47.78 -22.52
C GLN A 623 -25.74 46.72 -23.35
N THR A 624 -25.20 45.51 -23.43
CA THR A 624 -25.81 44.40 -24.18
C THR A 624 -27.14 43.98 -23.55
N ALA A 625 -27.22 43.89 -22.21
CA ALA A 625 -28.46 43.62 -21.49
C ALA A 625 -29.51 44.70 -21.76
N CYS A 626 -29.12 45.98 -21.70
CA CYS A 626 -30.01 47.10 -21.95
C CYS A 626 -30.52 47.13 -23.40
N MET A 627 -29.64 46.88 -24.37
CA MET A 627 -30.02 46.80 -25.78
C MET A 627 -30.96 45.62 -26.02
N SER A 628 -30.64 44.44 -25.49
CA SER A 628 -31.49 43.25 -25.63
C SER A 628 -32.87 43.46 -25.03
N ALA A 629 -32.96 44.09 -23.86
CA ALA A 629 -34.23 44.42 -23.21
C ALA A 629 -35.06 45.40 -24.03
N CYS A 630 -34.45 46.48 -24.54
CA CYS A 630 -35.15 47.46 -25.37
C CYS A 630 -35.64 46.85 -26.69
N GLN A 631 -34.81 45.99 -27.32
CA GLN A 631 -35.20 45.27 -28.53
C GLN A 631 -36.34 44.29 -28.27
N HIS A 632 -36.27 43.53 -27.18
CA HIS A 632 -37.33 42.60 -26.78
C HIS A 632 -38.63 43.35 -26.47
N LEU A 633 -38.56 44.45 -25.71
CA LEU A 633 -39.71 45.31 -25.42
C LEU A 633 -40.34 45.88 -26.71
N SER A 634 -39.53 46.42 -27.62
CA SER A 634 -39.99 46.93 -28.92
C SER A 634 -40.69 45.83 -29.73
N MET A 635 -40.12 44.63 -29.76
CA MET A 635 -40.69 43.48 -30.46
C MET A 635 -41.99 43.00 -29.82
N SER A 636 -42.07 42.91 -28.49
CA SER A 636 -43.29 42.51 -27.77
C SER A 636 -44.41 43.53 -27.97
N LEU A 637 -44.10 44.83 -27.97
CA LEU A 637 -45.06 45.89 -28.28
C LEU A 637 -45.55 45.80 -29.74
N MET A 638 -44.65 45.56 -30.69
CA MET A 638 -45.02 45.33 -32.09
C MET A 638 -45.92 44.10 -32.25
N GLN A 639 -45.61 43.00 -31.56
CA GLN A 639 -46.42 41.78 -31.59
C GLN A 639 -47.81 42.00 -31.00
N MET A 640 -47.93 42.76 -29.92
CA MET A 640 -49.21 43.11 -29.31
C MET A 640 -50.13 43.84 -30.31
N LEU A 641 -49.58 44.76 -31.11
CA LEU A 641 -50.32 45.49 -32.14
C LEU A 641 -50.73 44.56 -33.31
N LEU A 642 -49.92 43.56 -33.62
CA LEU A 642 -50.10 42.64 -34.74
C LEU A 642 -50.81 41.33 -34.37
N ASP A 643 -51.19 41.13 -33.10
CA ASP A 643 -51.79 39.89 -32.60
C ASP A 643 -53.04 39.44 -33.39
N SER A 644 -53.03 38.20 -33.87
CA SER A 644 -54.13 37.60 -34.63
C SER A 644 -55.48 37.58 -33.89
N GLU A 645 -55.49 37.54 -32.55
CA GLU A 645 -56.72 37.59 -31.76
C GLU A 645 -57.39 38.97 -31.81
N LEU A 646 -56.59 39.99 -32.06
CA LEU A 646 -56.99 41.38 -32.07
C LEU A 646 -57.58 41.74 -33.45
N LYS A 647 -58.91 41.75 -33.50
CA LYS A 647 -59.68 41.93 -34.76
C LYS A 647 -59.94 43.37 -35.15
N GLN A 648 -59.94 44.31 -34.21
CA GLN A 648 -60.30 45.70 -34.45
C GLN A 648 -59.46 46.65 -33.61
N ILE A 649 -58.96 47.71 -34.24
CA ILE A 649 -58.21 48.81 -33.62
C ILE A 649 -58.87 50.13 -33.99
N SER A 650 -59.07 50.98 -33.01
CA SER A 650 -59.51 52.37 -33.15
C SER A 650 -58.31 53.33 -33.23
N MET A 651 -58.51 54.51 -33.81
CA MET A 651 -57.47 55.54 -33.82
C MET A 651 -57.13 56.03 -32.40
N GLY A 652 -58.10 56.07 -31.48
CA GLY A 652 -57.88 56.43 -30.08
C GLY A 652 -56.94 55.44 -29.38
N ALA A 653 -57.08 54.14 -29.65
CA ALA A 653 -56.17 53.11 -29.13
C ALA A 653 -54.75 53.24 -29.70
N ILE A 654 -54.60 53.57 -30.99
CA ILE A 654 -53.26 53.83 -31.58
C ILE A 654 -52.62 55.08 -30.96
N GLN A 655 -53.41 56.13 -30.69
CA GLN A 655 -52.92 57.31 -30.00
C GLN A 655 -52.46 56.99 -28.57
N GLN A 656 -53.21 56.17 -27.83
CA GLN A 656 -52.84 55.70 -26.50
C GLN A 656 -51.55 54.86 -26.54
N PHE A 657 -51.47 53.89 -27.45
CA PHE A 657 -50.28 53.07 -27.68
C PHE A 657 -49.07 53.92 -28.11
N ASN A 658 -49.29 55.00 -28.85
CA ASN A 658 -48.22 55.93 -29.21
C ASN A 658 -47.66 56.69 -28.00
N LEU A 659 -48.50 57.06 -27.02
CA LEU A 659 -48.02 57.66 -25.75
C LEU A 659 -47.10 56.70 -24.99
N ASP A 660 -47.42 55.41 -25.05
CA ASP A 660 -46.63 54.33 -24.45
C ASP A 660 -45.28 54.18 -25.14
N VAL A 661 -45.24 54.12 -26.48
CA VAL A 661 -43.98 54.07 -27.24
C VAL A 661 -43.12 55.32 -27.02
N ILE A 662 -43.74 56.51 -26.88
CA ILE A 662 -43.00 57.73 -26.50
C ILE A 662 -42.29 57.56 -25.15
N GLN A 663 -42.91 56.92 -24.15
CA GLN A 663 -42.24 56.68 -22.87
C GLN A 663 -41.07 55.71 -23.00
N CYS A 664 -41.19 54.66 -23.84
CA CYS A 664 -40.08 53.75 -24.13
C CYS A 664 -38.89 54.47 -24.78
N GLU A 665 -39.14 55.41 -25.69
CA GLU A 665 -38.08 56.20 -26.32
C GLU A 665 -37.46 57.22 -25.38
N LEU A 666 -38.27 57.87 -24.52
CA LEU A 666 -37.77 58.74 -23.46
C LEU A 666 -36.90 57.95 -22.46
N PHE A 667 -37.26 56.70 -22.20
CA PHE A 667 -36.41 55.80 -21.43
C PHE A 667 -35.09 55.52 -22.17
N ALA A 668 -35.14 55.17 -23.46
CA ALA A 668 -33.95 54.91 -24.26
C ALA A 668 -33.01 56.14 -24.39
N SER A 669 -33.57 57.36 -24.44
CA SER A 669 -32.79 58.61 -24.50
C SER A 669 -32.22 59.06 -23.16
N SER A 670 -32.72 58.51 -22.05
CA SER A 670 -32.26 58.86 -20.69
C SER A 670 -30.95 58.17 -20.26
N GLU A 671 -30.23 57.55 -21.19
CA GLU A 671 -29.00 56.79 -20.96
C GLU A 671 -29.10 55.83 -19.75
N PRO A 672 -29.96 54.79 -19.81
CA PRO A 672 -30.19 53.89 -18.67
C PRO A 672 -28.92 53.21 -18.14
N VAL A 673 -27.93 53.02 -19.02
CA VAL A 673 -26.61 52.47 -18.72
C VAL A 673 -25.56 53.36 -19.42
N PRO A 674 -24.43 53.67 -18.76
CA PRO A 674 -23.39 54.52 -19.36
C PRO A 674 -22.69 53.85 -20.56
N GLY A 675 -22.26 54.67 -21.52
CA GLY A 675 -21.36 54.29 -22.60
C GLY A 675 -22.01 53.88 -23.93
N PHE A 676 -23.31 54.13 -24.11
CA PHE A 676 -23.91 54.16 -25.45
C PHE A 676 -23.38 55.37 -26.25
N GLN A 677 -23.18 55.20 -27.55
CA GLN A 677 -22.80 56.30 -28.44
C GLN A 677 -24.04 56.90 -29.11
N GLY A 678 -24.36 58.16 -28.83
CA GLY A 678 -25.50 58.87 -29.44
C GLY A 678 -26.84 58.14 -29.28
N ASP A 679 -27.71 58.24 -30.28
CA ASP A 679 -29.07 57.67 -30.27
C ASP A 679 -29.15 56.15 -30.52
N THR A 680 -28.06 55.40 -30.29
CA THR A 680 -27.99 53.96 -30.61
C THR A 680 -29.10 53.14 -29.95
N LEU A 681 -29.46 53.45 -28.69
CA LEU A 681 -30.53 52.72 -27.98
C LEU A 681 -31.93 53.04 -28.55
N GLN A 682 -32.12 54.24 -29.10
CA GLN A 682 -33.39 54.61 -29.76
C GLN A 682 -33.62 53.81 -31.05
N LEU A 683 -32.55 53.34 -31.70
CA LEU A 683 -32.66 52.45 -32.87
C LEU A 683 -33.39 51.14 -32.57
N ALA A 684 -33.49 50.71 -31.30
CA ALA A 684 -34.30 49.55 -30.93
C ALA A 684 -35.81 49.75 -31.18
N PHE A 685 -36.28 51.01 -31.14
CA PHE A 685 -37.70 51.36 -31.30
C PHE A 685 -38.04 51.96 -32.67
N ILE A 686 -37.04 52.17 -33.54
CA ILE A 686 -37.22 52.89 -34.81
C ILE A 686 -38.24 52.23 -35.74
N ASP A 687 -38.28 50.89 -35.78
CA ASP A 687 -39.22 50.14 -36.61
C ASP A 687 -40.67 50.39 -36.16
N LEU A 688 -40.90 50.39 -34.84
CA LEU A 688 -42.21 50.67 -34.23
C LEU A 688 -42.60 52.13 -34.37
N ARG A 689 -41.66 53.06 -34.18
CA ARG A 689 -41.86 54.50 -34.34
C ARG A 689 -42.25 54.87 -35.76
N GLN A 690 -41.50 54.41 -36.76
CA GLN A 690 -41.82 54.70 -38.16
C GLN A 690 -43.18 54.10 -38.57
N LEU A 691 -43.53 52.92 -38.06
CA LEU A 691 -44.86 52.34 -38.27
C LEU A 691 -45.93 53.26 -37.68
N LEU A 692 -45.81 53.65 -36.40
CA LEU A 692 -46.79 54.52 -35.77
C LEU A 692 -46.88 55.89 -36.43
N ASP A 693 -45.77 56.50 -36.83
CA ASP A 693 -45.75 57.80 -37.50
C ASP A 693 -46.50 57.76 -38.84
N LEU A 694 -46.38 56.68 -39.61
CA LEU A 694 -47.13 56.48 -40.86
C LEU A 694 -48.65 56.51 -40.61
N PHE A 695 -49.11 55.88 -39.53
CA PHE A 695 -50.52 55.82 -39.16
C PHE A 695 -51.03 57.08 -38.46
N MET A 696 -50.17 57.77 -37.68
CA MET A 696 -50.51 59.00 -36.97
C MET A 696 -50.58 60.22 -37.90
N VAL A 697 -49.66 60.32 -38.85
CA VAL A 697 -49.63 61.40 -39.86
C VAL A 697 -50.51 61.06 -41.08
N TRP A 698 -50.82 59.78 -41.28
CA TRP A 698 -51.57 59.26 -42.43
C TRP A 698 -50.89 59.49 -43.78
N ASP A 699 -49.56 59.37 -43.80
CA ASP A 699 -48.65 59.79 -44.88
C ASP A 699 -48.42 58.71 -45.96
N TRP A 700 -49.50 58.02 -46.37
CA TRP A 700 -49.43 56.87 -47.28
C TRP A 700 -48.90 57.22 -48.68
N SER A 701 -49.11 58.45 -49.14
CA SER A 701 -48.60 58.93 -50.44
C SER A 701 -47.08 58.94 -50.48
N THR A 702 -46.44 59.44 -49.43
CA THR A 702 -44.98 59.52 -49.31
C THR A 702 -44.39 58.14 -49.12
N TYR A 703 -45.02 57.31 -48.28
CA TYR A 703 -44.58 55.93 -48.08
C TYR A 703 -44.55 55.12 -49.37
N LEU A 704 -45.63 55.15 -50.17
CA LEU A 704 -45.72 54.35 -51.39
C LEU A 704 -44.85 54.90 -52.54
N ALA A 705 -44.64 56.22 -52.62
CA ALA A 705 -43.79 56.84 -53.64
C ALA A 705 -42.30 56.57 -53.40
N ASP A 706 -41.89 56.63 -52.13
CA ASP A 706 -40.48 56.48 -51.75
C ASP A 706 -40.13 55.04 -51.37
N TYR A 707 -41.08 54.10 -51.50
CA TYR A 707 -40.87 52.69 -51.12
C TYR A 707 -39.73 52.06 -51.93
N GLY A 708 -38.78 51.43 -51.23
CA GLY A 708 -37.59 50.82 -51.84
C GLY A 708 -36.44 51.78 -52.14
N GLN A 709 -36.59 53.08 -51.89
CA GLN A 709 -35.50 54.06 -52.03
C GLN A 709 -34.69 54.18 -50.72
N ALA A 710 -33.36 54.34 -50.84
CA ALA A 710 -32.48 54.51 -49.67
C ALA A 710 -32.74 55.80 -48.87
N THR A 711 -33.39 56.79 -49.49
CA THR A 711 -33.78 58.08 -48.88
C THR A 711 -35.21 58.07 -48.31
N SER A 712 -35.88 56.92 -48.27
CA SER A 712 -37.27 56.82 -47.80
C SER A 712 -37.42 57.23 -46.33
N LYS A 713 -38.43 58.07 -46.06
CA LYS A 713 -38.78 58.51 -44.70
C LYS A 713 -39.19 57.34 -43.77
N TYR A 714 -39.83 56.31 -44.33
CA TYR A 714 -40.33 55.14 -43.59
C TYR A 714 -39.61 53.85 -44.01
N LEU A 715 -38.29 53.93 -44.16
CA LEU A 715 -37.41 52.86 -44.66
C LEU A 715 -37.57 51.53 -43.89
N ARG A 716 -37.91 51.58 -42.59
CA ARG A 716 -38.01 50.41 -41.71
C ARG A 716 -39.40 49.79 -41.65
N VAL A 717 -40.41 50.43 -42.24
CA VAL A 717 -41.78 49.92 -42.23
C VAL A 717 -41.92 48.81 -43.27
N ASN A 718 -42.26 47.61 -42.83
CA ASN A 718 -42.55 46.49 -43.72
C ASN A 718 -43.99 46.58 -44.27
N PRO A 719 -44.22 46.47 -45.60
CA PRO A 719 -45.56 46.52 -46.17
C PRO A 719 -46.53 45.48 -45.62
N SER A 720 -46.05 44.30 -45.25
CA SER A 720 -46.88 43.25 -44.65
C SER A 720 -47.41 43.67 -43.28
N THR A 721 -46.53 44.18 -42.42
CA THR A 721 -46.85 44.72 -41.11
C THR A 721 -47.83 45.90 -41.19
N ALA A 722 -47.56 46.84 -42.09
CA ALA A 722 -48.44 47.99 -42.32
C ALA A 722 -49.82 47.55 -42.85
N LEU A 723 -49.87 46.56 -43.75
CA LEU A 723 -51.13 46.00 -44.25
C LEU A 723 -51.94 45.34 -43.13
N THR A 724 -51.32 44.50 -42.30
CA THR A 724 -52.00 43.83 -41.17
C THR A 724 -52.59 44.83 -40.19
N LEU A 725 -51.86 45.90 -39.86
CA LEU A 725 -52.36 46.96 -38.98
C LEU A 725 -53.51 47.74 -39.64
N LEU A 726 -53.37 48.11 -40.92
CA LEU A 726 -54.39 48.85 -41.67
C LEU A 726 -55.70 48.06 -41.83
N GLU A 727 -55.62 46.73 -41.98
CA GLU A 727 -56.80 45.86 -42.05
C GLU A 727 -57.56 45.75 -40.73
N LYS A 728 -56.85 45.86 -39.60
CA LYS A 728 -57.44 45.85 -38.26
C LYS A 728 -58.04 47.20 -37.87
N MET A 729 -57.55 48.30 -38.46
CA MET A 729 -58.12 49.60 -38.19
C MET A 729 -59.57 49.71 -38.69
N LYS A 730 -60.49 50.02 -37.78
CA LYS A 730 -61.87 50.38 -38.13
C LYS A 730 -62.19 51.76 -37.62
N ASP A 731 -62.78 52.58 -38.49
CA ASP A 731 -63.35 53.84 -38.07
C ASP A 731 -64.44 53.59 -37.01
N SER A 732 -64.25 54.20 -35.83
CA SER A 732 -65.24 54.32 -34.76
C SER A 732 -66.53 55.04 -35.21
N SER A 733 -66.54 55.61 -36.42
CA SER A 733 -67.71 56.24 -37.05
C SER A 733 -68.87 55.28 -37.32
N LYS A 734 -68.65 53.96 -37.29
CA LYS A 734 -69.71 52.98 -37.58
C LYS A 734 -70.78 52.85 -36.49
N LYS A 735 -70.52 53.26 -35.24
CA LYS A 735 -71.50 53.08 -34.16
C LYS A 735 -72.61 54.14 -34.11
N ASN A 736 -72.47 55.27 -34.80
CA ASN A 736 -73.50 56.31 -34.85
C ASN A 736 -73.55 56.97 -36.24
N ASN A 737 -74.21 56.33 -37.23
CA ASN A 737 -75.08 56.99 -38.22
C ASN A 737 -75.35 56.09 -39.42
N ILE A 738 -76.62 55.70 -39.58
CA ILE A 738 -77.20 55.20 -40.83
C ILE A 738 -77.05 56.23 -41.98
N PHE A 739 -76.61 57.46 -41.67
CA PHE A 739 -76.33 58.56 -42.60
C PHE A 739 -74.86 58.71 -43.08
N ALA A 740 -73.93 57.85 -42.67
CA ALA A 740 -72.52 57.94 -43.14
C ALA A 740 -72.36 57.79 -44.67
N GLN A 741 -73.34 57.17 -45.36
CA GLN A 741 -73.35 57.08 -46.83
C GLN A 741 -73.51 58.43 -47.56
N PHE A 742 -73.88 59.50 -46.85
CA PHE A 742 -74.17 60.82 -47.45
C PHE A 742 -73.06 61.88 -47.26
N ARG A 743 -71.94 61.57 -46.58
CA ARG A 743 -70.81 62.51 -46.45
C ARG A 743 -69.71 62.17 -47.45
N LYS A 744 -69.46 63.09 -48.40
CA LYS A 744 -68.43 62.96 -49.46
C LYS A 744 -67.03 62.68 -48.89
N ASN A 745 -66.67 63.33 -47.78
CA ASN A 745 -65.37 63.18 -47.12
C ASN A 745 -65.12 61.78 -46.55
N ASP A 746 -66.14 61.13 -45.97
CA ASP A 746 -65.99 59.78 -45.40
C ASP A 746 -65.87 58.73 -46.51
N ARG A 747 -66.61 58.92 -47.62
CA ARG A 747 -66.53 58.07 -48.81
C ARG A 747 -65.18 58.18 -49.53
N ASP A 748 -64.61 59.39 -49.60
CA ASP A 748 -63.30 59.62 -50.22
C ASP A 748 -62.17 59.06 -49.34
N LYS A 749 -62.27 59.16 -48.01
CA LYS A 749 -61.36 58.47 -47.08
C LYS A 749 -61.42 56.95 -47.20
N GLN A 750 -62.61 56.38 -47.30
CA GLN A 750 -62.78 54.93 -47.42
C GLN A 750 -62.25 54.39 -48.75
N LYS A 751 -62.43 55.13 -49.85
CA LYS A 751 -61.80 54.83 -51.15
C LYS A 751 -60.27 54.93 -51.09
N LEU A 752 -59.73 55.91 -50.36
CA LEU A 752 -58.29 56.06 -50.17
C LEU A 752 -57.72 54.85 -49.43
N ILE A 753 -58.36 54.42 -48.35
CA ILE A 753 -57.99 53.19 -47.61
C ILE A 753 -58.01 51.97 -48.53
N GLU A 754 -59.09 51.76 -49.29
CA GLU A 754 -59.20 50.64 -50.23
C GLU A 754 -58.12 50.65 -51.32
N THR A 755 -57.73 51.85 -51.77
CA THR A 755 -56.66 52.03 -52.76
C THR A 755 -55.30 51.68 -52.17
N VAL A 756 -55.00 52.19 -50.97
CA VAL A 756 -53.78 51.91 -50.24
C VAL A 756 -53.66 50.41 -49.93
N VAL A 757 -54.73 49.77 -49.45
CA VAL A 757 -54.76 48.31 -49.19
C VAL A 757 -54.46 47.51 -50.46
N LYS A 758 -55.04 47.88 -51.62
CA LYS A 758 -54.74 47.21 -52.90
C LYS A 758 -53.28 47.38 -53.30
N GLN A 759 -52.73 48.58 -53.16
CA GLN A 759 -51.33 48.87 -53.48
C GLN A 759 -50.37 48.12 -52.54
N LEU A 760 -50.66 48.07 -51.23
CA LEU A 760 -49.89 47.30 -50.26
C LEU A 760 -49.96 45.80 -50.54
N ARG A 761 -51.12 45.23 -50.84
CA ARG A 761 -51.24 43.81 -51.26
C ARG A 761 -50.42 43.51 -52.51
N SER A 762 -50.38 44.43 -53.47
CA SER A 762 -49.55 44.29 -54.67
C SER A 762 -48.06 44.27 -54.32
N LEU A 763 -47.62 45.14 -53.41
CA LEU A 763 -46.23 45.18 -52.94
C LEU A 763 -45.85 43.91 -52.16
N VAL A 764 -46.72 43.44 -51.26
CA VAL A 764 -46.51 42.21 -50.49
C VAL A 764 -46.44 40.99 -51.40
N ASN A 765 -47.36 40.86 -52.36
CA ASN A 765 -47.38 39.75 -53.31
C ASN A 765 -46.17 39.77 -54.26
N GLY A 766 -45.67 40.97 -54.61
CA GLY A 766 -44.45 41.14 -55.41
C GLY A 766 -43.17 40.76 -54.65
N MET A 767 -43.13 40.94 -53.33
CA MET A 767 -42.01 40.51 -52.49
C MET A 767 -41.91 38.98 -52.38
N SER A 768 -43.05 38.26 -52.32
CA SER A 768 -43.09 36.79 -52.27
C SER A 768 -42.66 36.08 -53.57
N GLN A 769 -42.44 36.81 -54.67
CA GLN A 769 -41.93 36.25 -55.93
C GLN A 769 -40.40 36.37 -56.09
N HIS A 770 -39.71 37.00 -55.12
CA HIS A 770 -38.26 37.26 -55.17
C HIS A 770 -37.46 36.70 -53.97
N THR A 771 -38.07 35.88 -53.12
CA THR A 771 -37.39 34.95 -52.21
C THR A 771 -37.46 33.55 -52.78
#